data_AF-A0A091LC65-F1
#
_entry.id   AF-A0A091LC65-F1
#
_cell.length_a   1.000
_cell.length_b   1.000
_cell.length_c   1.000
_cell.angle_alpha   90.00
_cell.angle_beta   90.00
_cell.angle_gamma   90.00
#
_symmetry.space_group_name_H-M   'P 1'
#
loop_
_entity.id
_entity.type
_entity.pdbx_description
1 polymer ?
#
loop_
_entity_poly.entity_id
_entity_poly.type
_entity_poly.pdbx_seq_one_letter_code
_entity_poly.pdbx_strand_id
1 'polypeptide(L)'
;VNEIYHDESLGVHINVVLVRMIMLGYAKSISLIERGNPSRSLENVCRWAYQQQKSDPNHSEHHDHAIFLTRQDFGPAGMQGYAPVTGMCHPVRSCTLNHEDGFSSAFVVAHETGHVLGMEHDGQGNRCGDETAMGSVMAPLVQAAFHRYHWSRCSGQELKRYIHSYDCLLDDPFEHDWPKLPELPGINYSMDEQCRFDFGVGYKMCTAFRTFDPCKQLWCSHPDNPYFCKTKKGPPLDGTECAPGKWCYKGHCMWKNANQLKQDGNWGPWTKFGSCSRTCGTGVRFRTRQCNNPMPINGGEDCAGVNFEFQLCNTEECPKHFEDFRAQQCQQRNSHFEYQNGKHHWLPYEHPDSNKRCHLYCQSKETGDVAYMKQLAHDGTRCSYKDPYSICVRGECVKVGCDKEIGSNKVEDKCGVCGGDNSHCRTVKGTFTRTPKKLGYLKMFDIPPGARHVFIQEDEASPHFLAIKNQATGHYILNGKGEEARSRSFIDLGVEWEYNIEDDIETLHTDGPLHDAVVVLIIPRENDTRSSLTYKYIIHEDSVPTINSNNVLQEEVDTFEWALKSWSQCSKPCGGGFQYTKYGCRRKSDNKMVHRSFCEASKKPKPIRRMCNLQECTQPLWAADEWEYCTKTCGNSGYQIRTVRCVQPLHDGANRSVHFKYCGGDRPESRRPCNRVPCPAQWKAGPWSECSVTCGEGTETRQIMCRAGDRCDGEKPESVRVCKLAPCNGSPWVPRSTRLLSLSSNLSISAPGNFLPSNEPCVGDKSIFCQMEVLARYCSIPGYNKLCCESCSKRSS
;
A
#
# COMPACT_ATOMS: atom_id res chain seq x y z
N VAL A 1 20.12 -7.38 -29.62
CA VAL A 1 20.79 -7.01 -28.35
C VAL A 1 20.02 -5.91 -27.64
N ASN A 2 19.92 -4.68 -28.19
CA ASN A 2 19.15 -3.58 -27.59
C ASN A 2 17.74 -4.00 -27.12
N GLU A 3 16.91 -4.57 -28.00
CA GLU A 3 15.57 -5.09 -27.68
C GLU A 3 15.54 -6.04 -26.48
N ILE A 4 16.58 -6.88 -26.33
CA ILE A 4 16.65 -7.84 -25.23
C ILE A 4 16.84 -7.08 -23.91
N TYR A 5 17.67 -6.04 -23.90
CA TYR A 5 17.88 -5.14 -22.76
C TYR A 5 16.76 -4.11 -22.53
N HIS A 6 15.75 -4.06 -23.42
CA HIS A 6 14.54 -3.26 -23.25
C HIS A 6 13.37 -4.04 -22.65
N ASP A 7 13.46 -5.38 -22.57
CA ASP A 7 12.37 -6.22 -22.07
C ASP A 7 12.02 -5.92 -20.60
N GLU A 8 10.72 -5.78 -20.32
CA GLU A 8 10.18 -5.35 -19.02
C GLU A 8 10.64 -6.25 -17.85
N SER A 9 10.95 -7.52 -18.10
CA SER A 9 11.38 -8.49 -17.08
C SER A 9 12.71 -8.13 -16.40
N LEU A 10 13.60 -7.39 -17.08
CA LEU A 10 14.86 -6.92 -16.48
C LEU A 10 14.59 -5.86 -15.39
N GLY A 11 13.50 -5.09 -15.55
CA GLY A 11 13.10 -4.03 -14.64
C GLY A 11 14.09 -2.87 -14.53
N VAL A 12 14.96 -2.72 -15.53
CA VAL A 12 15.86 -1.60 -15.86
C VAL A 12 15.96 -1.61 -17.40
N HIS A 13 15.87 -0.47 -18.07
CA HIS A 13 16.14 -0.37 -19.50
C HIS A 13 17.62 0.00 -19.70
N ILE A 14 18.32 -0.69 -20.60
CA ILE A 14 19.70 -0.36 -20.98
C ILE A 14 19.75 -0.13 -22.49
N ASN A 15 20.23 1.05 -22.88
CA ASN A 15 20.46 1.42 -24.27
C ASN A 15 21.79 0.82 -24.75
N VAL A 16 21.77 0.08 -25.85
CA VAL A 16 22.97 -0.56 -26.43
C VAL A 16 23.28 0.10 -27.78
N VAL A 17 24.05 1.18 -27.73
CA VAL A 17 24.40 2.00 -28.90
C VAL A 17 25.70 1.52 -29.54
N LEU A 18 25.72 1.41 -30.88
CA LEU A 18 26.92 1.03 -31.63
C LEU A 18 27.73 2.28 -32.01
N VAL A 19 28.73 2.62 -31.19
CA VAL A 19 29.64 3.75 -31.45
C VAL A 19 30.64 3.49 -32.59
N ARG A 20 31.11 2.24 -32.75
CA ARG A 20 32.08 1.87 -33.80
C ARG A 20 32.09 0.37 -34.09
N MET A 21 32.32 0.01 -35.36
CA MET A 21 32.56 -1.38 -35.79
C MET A 21 33.93 -1.48 -36.48
N ILE A 22 34.73 -2.50 -36.12
CA ILE A 22 36.04 -2.78 -36.73
C ILE A 22 36.03 -4.18 -37.36
N MET A 23 36.24 -4.26 -38.67
CA MET A 23 36.39 -5.53 -39.38
C MET A 23 37.86 -5.99 -39.36
N LEU A 24 38.13 -7.12 -38.70
CA LEU A 24 39.49 -7.64 -38.57
C LEU A 24 39.90 -8.54 -39.74
N GLY A 25 41.05 -8.24 -40.34
CA GLY A 25 41.67 -9.11 -41.34
C GLY A 25 42.12 -10.46 -40.77
N TYR A 26 42.08 -11.50 -41.61
CA TYR A 26 42.34 -12.91 -41.27
C TYR A 26 43.57 -13.14 -40.37
N ALA A 27 44.73 -12.57 -40.74
CA ALA A 27 45.96 -12.70 -39.96
C ALA A 27 45.86 -12.11 -38.54
N LYS A 28 45.14 -10.99 -38.36
CA LYS A 28 44.93 -10.37 -37.05
C LYS A 28 43.92 -11.18 -36.22
N SER A 29 42.85 -11.69 -36.83
CA SER A 29 41.87 -12.56 -36.17
C SER A 29 42.53 -13.82 -35.58
N ILE A 30 43.39 -14.51 -36.34
CA ILE A 30 44.15 -15.68 -35.87
C ILE A 30 45.13 -15.30 -34.74
N SER A 31 45.74 -14.11 -34.77
CA SER A 31 46.65 -13.67 -33.70
C SER A 31 45.99 -13.40 -32.34
N LEU A 32 44.65 -13.31 -32.29
CA LEU A 32 43.89 -13.02 -31.07
C LEU A 32 43.24 -14.28 -30.47
N ILE A 33 42.80 -15.22 -31.31
CA ILE A 33 42.07 -16.42 -30.87
C ILE A 33 43.03 -17.62 -30.71
N GLU A 34 43.15 -18.12 -29.48
CA GLU A 34 43.94 -19.30 -29.14
C GLU A 34 43.02 -20.52 -28.95
N ARG A 35 43.05 -21.43 -29.93
CA ARG A 35 42.13 -22.59 -29.99
C ARG A 35 42.22 -23.45 -28.72
N GLY A 36 41.06 -23.68 -28.09
CA GLY A 36 40.95 -24.46 -26.86
C GLY A 36 41.36 -23.71 -25.58
N ASN A 37 41.72 -22.43 -25.68
CA ASN A 37 42.05 -21.58 -24.53
C ASN A 37 41.14 -20.33 -24.53
N PRO A 38 39.90 -20.45 -24.00
CA PRO A 38 38.92 -19.35 -24.04
C PRO A 38 39.36 -18.17 -23.17
N SER A 39 40.02 -18.45 -22.04
CA SER A 39 40.52 -17.43 -21.12
C SER A 39 41.61 -16.55 -21.76
N ARG A 40 42.62 -17.16 -22.40
CA ARG A 40 43.67 -16.39 -23.08
C ARG A 40 43.18 -15.74 -24.37
N SER A 41 42.21 -16.34 -25.06
CA SER A 41 41.52 -15.70 -26.20
C SER A 41 40.77 -14.43 -25.76
N LEU A 42 40.06 -14.48 -24.63
CA LEU A 42 39.40 -13.33 -24.02
C LEU A 42 40.43 -12.25 -23.62
N GLU A 43 41.49 -12.63 -22.89
CA GLU A 43 42.57 -11.72 -22.49
C GLU A 43 43.19 -10.98 -23.70
N ASN A 44 43.42 -11.70 -24.81
CA ASN A 44 43.94 -11.13 -26.05
C ASN A 44 42.97 -10.11 -26.68
N VAL A 45 41.68 -10.43 -26.81
CA VAL A 45 40.71 -9.49 -27.43
C VAL A 45 40.41 -8.30 -26.52
N CYS A 46 40.34 -8.48 -25.20
CA CYS A 46 40.18 -7.39 -24.23
C CYS A 46 41.38 -6.43 -24.25
N ARG A 47 42.61 -6.97 -24.23
CA ARG A 47 43.84 -6.17 -24.34
C ARG A 47 43.92 -5.43 -25.67
N TRP A 48 43.46 -6.04 -26.77
CA TRP A 48 43.41 -5.39 -28.08
C TRP A 48 42.33 -4.29 -28.14
N ALA A 49 41.14 -4.52 -27.59
CA ALA A 49 40.06 -3.52 -27.51
C ALA A 49 40.51 -2.28 -26.72
N TYR A 50 41.17 -2.48 -25.58
CA TYR A 50 41.82 -1.39 -24.82
C TYR A 50 42.83 -0.60 -25.68
N GLN A 51 43.62 -1.27 -26.52
CA GLN A 51 44.53 -0.61 -27.47
C GLN A 51 43.81 0.16 -28.59
N GLN A 52 42.51 -0.07 -28.83
CA GLN A 52 41.69 0.69 -29.79
C GLN A 52 40.85 1.78 -29.13
N GLN A 53 40.92 1.94 -27.79
CA GLN A 53 40.16 2.94 -27.05
C GLN A 53 40.65 4.35 -27.34
N LYS A 54 39.73 5.34 -27.34
CA LYS A 54 40.09 6.76 -27.41
C LYS A 54 40.44 7.28 -26.02
N SER A 55 41.55 7.99 -25.90
CA SER A 55 42.04 8.54 -24.63
C SER A 55 41.22 9.72 -24.07
N ASP A 56 40.39 10.34 -24.92
CA ASP A 56 39.41 11.35 -24.53
C ASP A 56 38.04 10.66 -24.38
N PRO A 57 37.39 10.72 -23.21
CA PRO A 57 36.04 10.22 -23.00
C PRO A 57 34.98 10.89 -23.89
N ASN A 58 35.19 12.16 -24.27
CA ASN A 58 34.22 12.91 -25.09
C ASN A 58 34.37 12.63 -26.60
N HIS A 59 35.24 11.70 -27.01
CA HIS A 59 35.41 11.37 -28.42
C HIS A 59 34.26 10.47 -28.90
N SER A 60 33.69 10.79 -30.06
CA SER A 60 32.69 10.01 -30.81
C SER A 60 32.97 8.52 -31.09
N GLU A 61 34.14 7.99 -30.74
CA GLU A 61 34.47 6.55 -30.81
C GLU A 61 34.98 6.00 -29.46
N HIS A 62 34.83 6.75 -28.36
CA HIS A 62 34.96 6.18 -27.02
C HIS A 62 33.90 5.10 -26.86
N HIS A 63 34.21 4.05 -26.09
CA HIS A 63 33.32 2.90 -25.95
C HIS A 63 33.42 2.26 -24.57
N ASP A 64 32.26 2.03 -23.98
CA ASP A 64 32.12 1.58 -22.59
C ASP A 64 32.22 0.07 -22.48
N HIS A 65 31.92 -0.60 -23.60
CA HIS A 65 31.91 -2.05 -23.74
C HIS A 65 32.34 -2.53 -25.13
N ALA A 66 33.18 -3.57 -25.19
CA ALA A 66 33.72 -4.13 -26.43
C ALA A 66 33.20 -5.55 -26.74
N ILE A 67 32.33 -5.68 -27.74
CA ILE A 67 31.76 -6.96 -28.18
C ILE A 67 32.61 -7.55 -29.30
N PHE A 68 33.28 -8.68 -29.06
CA PHE A 68 34.03 -9.41 -30.08
C PHE A 68 33.19 -10.57 -30.64
N LEU A 69 33.12 -10.69 -31.97
CA LEU A 69 32.44 -11.78 -32.68
C LEU A 69 33.45 -12.65 -33.45
N THR A 70 33.33 -13.98 -33.38
CA THR A 70 34.24 -14.89 -34.08
C THR A 70 33.56 -16.18 -34.56
N ARG A 71 33.96 -16.68 -35.74
CA ARG A 71 33.62 -18.04 -36.23
C ARG A 71 34.70 -19.08 -35.91
N GLN A 72 35.75 -18.69 -35.18
CA GLN A 72 36.82 -19.60 -34.76
C GLN A 72 36.49 -20.22 -33.39
N ASP A 73 36.74 -21.51 -33.23
CA ASP A 73 36.58 -22.22 -31.96
C ASP A 73 37.63 -21.76 -30.94
N PHE A 74 37.20 -21.05 -29.89
CA PHE A 74 38.05 -20.59 -28.79
C PHE A 74 37.91 -21.46 -27.51
N GLY A 75 36.75 -22.08 -27.31
CA GLY A 75 36.42 -22.88 -26.12
C GLY A 75 36.25 -24.38 -26.38
N PRO A 76 35.87 -25.17 -25.36
CA PRO A 76 35.41 -26.54 -25.52
C PRO A 76 34.09 -26.60 -26.30
N ALA A 77 33.81 -27.73 -26.95
CA ALA A 77 32.62 -27.92 -27.78
C ALA A 77 31.32 -27.62 -27.00
N GLY A 78 30.53 -26.66 -27.51
CA GLY A 78 29.29 -26.17 -26.89
C GLY A 78 29.42 -24.83 -26.16
N MET A 79 30.64 -24.34 -25.88
CA MET A 79 30.85 -22.96 -25.40
C MET A 79 30.57 -21.98 -26.54
N GLN A 80 29.53 -21.16 -26.39
CA GLN A 80 29.18 -20.11 -27.38
C GLN A 80 29.72 -18.73 -27.02
N GLY A 81 30.03 -18.46 -25.76
CA GLY A 81 30.60 -17.19 -25.33
C GLY A 81 31.57 -17.36 -24.16
N TYR A 82 32.32 -16.31 -23.86
CA TYR A 82 33.13 -16.18 -22.65
C TYR A 82 33.33 -14.71 -22.27
N ALA A 83 33.10 -14.39 -21.00
CA ALA A 83 33.17 -13.04 -20.45
C ALA A 83 33.66 -13.00 -19.00
N PRO A 84 34.23 -11.87 -18.54
CA PRO A 84 34.52 -11.66 -17.14
C PRO A 84 33.25 -11.21 -16.39
N VAL A 85 32.87 -11.91 -15.32
CA VAL A 85 31.83 -11.42 -14.41
C VAL A 85 32.28 -10.08 -13.80
N THR A 86 31.36 -9.12 -13.63
CA THR A 86 31.62 -7.75 -13.12
C THR A 86 32.81 -7.05 -13.79
N GLY A 87 32.72 -6.87 -15.12
CA GLY A 87 33.75 -6.25 -15.94
C GLY A 87 33.40 -4.87 -16.51
N MET A 88 32.16 -4.39 -16.39
CA MET A 88 31.71 -3.14 -17.02
C MET A 88 32.49 -1.92 -16.51
N CYS A 89 32.71 -0.92 -17.37
CA CYS A 89 33.60 0.23 -17.18
C CYS A 89 35.08 -0.05 -16.89
N HIS A 90 35.49 -1.31 -16.69
CA HIS A 90 36.88 -1.63 -16.37
C HIS A 90 37.74 -1.69 -17.65
N PRO A 91 38.82 -0.90 -17.79
CA PRO A 91 39.50 -0.68 -19.08
C PRO A 91 39.98 -1.93 -19.84
N VAL A 92 40.26 -3.02 -19.13
CA VAL A 92 40.67 -4.32 -19.72
C VAL A 92 39.73 -5.48 -19.36
N ARG A 93 38.53 -5.21 -18.85
CA ARG A 93 37.49 -6.23 -18.57
C ARG A 93 36.09 -5.88 -19.10
N SER A 94 35.85 -4.69 -19.63
CA SER A 94 34.57 -4.39 -20.29
C SER A 94 34.55 -4.93 -21.72
N CYS A 95 34.54 -6.25 -21.84
CA CYS A 95 34.72 -6.97 -23.10
C CYS A 95 34.05 -8.35 -23.07
N THR A 96 33.51 -8.79 -24.20
CA THR A 96 32.94 -10.14 -24.38
C THR A 96 33.53 -10.83 -25.61
N LEU A 97 33.75 -12.14 -25.53
CA LEU A 97 34.15 -12.98 -26.66
C LEU A 97 33.00 -13.92 -27.03
N ASN A 98 32.41 -13.72 -28.20
CA ASN A 98 31.17 -14.39 -28.62
C ASN A 98 31.38 -15.16 -29.92
N HIS A 99 30.83 -16.37 -30.00
CA HIS A 99 30.77 -17.16 -31.22
C HIS A 99 29.63 -16.65 -32.12
N GLU A 100 29.93 -16.45 -33.40
CA GLU A 100 28.97 -15.96 -34.40
C GLU A 100 28.43 -17.11 -35.24
N ASP A 101 27.15 -17.44 -35.03
CA ASP A 101 26.44 -18.57 -35.63
C ASP A 101 25.06 -18.11 -36.16
N GLY A 102 25.02 -16.95 -36.82
CA GLY A 102 23.78 -16.33 -37.29
C GLY A 102 23.05 -15.52 -36.22
N PHE A 103 21.76 -15.24 -36.45
CA PHE A 103 21.01 -14.26 -35.65
C PHE A 103 20.87 -14.64 -34.16
N SER A 104 20.89 -15.93 -33.83
CA SER A 104 20.86 -16.41 -32.44
C SER A 104 22.04 -15.94 -31.58
N SER A 105 23.18 -15.55 -32.17
CA SER A 105 24.30 -14.95 -31.43
C SER A 105 23.93 -13.62 -30.74
N ALA A 106 22.81 -12.98 -31.09
CA ALA A 106 22.27 -11.84 -30.35
C ALA A 106 21.91 -12.19 -28.89
N PHE A 107 21.52 -13.44 -28.60
CA PHE A 107 21.27 -13.92 -27.24
C PHE A 107 22.57 -14.25 -26.50
N VAL A 108 23.57 -14.79 -27.21
CA VAL A 108 24.92 -15.01 -26.66
C VAL A 108 25.53 -13.66 -26.23
N VAL A 109 25.51 -12.65 -27.11
CA VAL A 109 26.01 -11.31 -26.79
C VAL A 109 25.28 -10.69 -25.59
N ALA A 110 23.96 -10.87 -25.47
CA ALA A 110 23.22 -10.40 -24.30
C ALA A 110 23.56 -11.16 -23.01
N HIS A 111 23.78 -12.48 -23.09
CA HIS A 111 24.19 -13.32 -21.97
C HIS A 111 25.59 -12.94 -21.45
N GLU A 112 26.58 -12.89 -22.34
CA GLU A 112 27.96 -12.52 -22.01
C GLU A 112 28.05 -11.07 -21.49
N THR A 113 27.29 -10.13 -22.08
CA THR A 113 27.22 -8.74 -21.59
C THR A 113 26.51 -8.68 -20.23
N GLY A 114 25.56 -9.59 -19.96
CA GLY A 114 24.94 -9.79 -18.64
C GLY A 114 25.96 -10.17 -17.56
N HIS A 115 26.88 -11.08 -17.85
CA HIS A 115 28.01 -11.36 -16.96
C HIS A 115 28.88 -10.13 -16.70
N VAL A 116 29.21 -9.36 -17.75
CA VAL A 116 30.02 -8.13 -17.60
C VAL A 116 29.32 -7.08 -16.73
N LEU A 117 27.99 -7.00 -16.79
CA LEU A 117 27.11 -6.22 -15.90
C LEU A 117 26.91 -6.82 -14.50
N GLY A 118 27.50 -7.99 -14.20
CA GLY A 118 27.48 -8.62 -12.88
C GLY A 118 26.34 -9.60 -12.59
N MET A 119 25.65 -10.09 -13.63
CA MET A 119 24.67 -11.17 -13.51
C MET A 119 25.35 -12.55 -13.45
N GLU A 120 24.80 -13.46 -12.66
CA GLU A 120 25.24 -14.85 -12.55
C GLU A 120 24.29 -15.79 -13.34
N HIS A 121 24.64 -17.08 -13.39
CA HIS A 121 23.87 -18.11 -14.08
C HIS A 121 22.59 -18.49 -13.32
N ASP A 122 21.45 -18.52 -14.02
CA ASP A 122 20.19 -18.97 -13.43
C ASP A 122 20.24 -20.43 -12.97
N GLY A 123 19.94 -20.63 -11.68
CA GLY A 123 19.98 -21.94 -11.03
C GLY A 123 21.37 -22.41 -10.60
N GLN A 124 22.43 -21.65 -10.86
CA GLN A 124 23.77 -21.91 -10.33
C GLN A 124 24.06 -20.92 -9.20
N GLY A 125 23.85 -21.34 -7.95
CA GLY A 125 24.01 -20.49 -6.76
C GLY A 125 22.79 -19.63 -6.43
N ASN A 126 22.01 -19.19 -7.43
CA ASN A 126 20.76 -18.44 -7.23
C ASN A 126 19.49 -19.34 -7.29
N ARG A 127 18.33 -18.77 -6.97
CA ARG A 127 17.03 -19.49 -6.89
C ARG A 127 16.15 -19.29 -8.13
N CYS A 128 16.74 -19.26 -9.33
CA CYS A 128 16.04 -19.04 -10.60
C CYS A 128 16.15 -20.20 -11.60
N GLY A 129 16.55 -21.40 -11.14
CA GLY A 129 16.65 -22.60 -11.98
C GLY A 129 15.31 -23.00 -12.63
N ASP A 130 14.18 -22.67 -12.02
CA ASP A 130 12.82 -22.81 -12.56
C ASP A 130 12.57 -21.97 -13.82
N GLU A 131 13.26 -20.82 -13.96
CA GLU A 131 13.08 -19.90 -15.08
C GLU A 131 14.00 -20.22 -16.28
N THR A 132 15.02 -21.06 -16.10
CA THR A 132 15.90 -21.52 -17.19
C THR A 132 15.12 -22.21 -18.31
N ALA A 133 14.22 -23.12 -17.94
CA ALA A 133 13.32 -23.83 -18.85
C ALA A 133 12.17 -22.95 -19.38
N MET A 134 12.02 -21.73 -18.86
CA MET A 134 11.04 -20.75 -19.35
C MET A 134 11.55 -19.92 -20.52
N GLY A 135 12.89 -19.84 -20.71
CA GLY A 135 13.53 -19.05 -21.77
C GLY A 135 14.44 -17.93 -21.26
N SER A 136 14.90 -17.99 -20.00
CA SER A 136 15.73 -16.94 -19.43
C SER A 136 17.03 -16.72 -20.21
N VAL A 137 17.41 -15.46 -20.41
CA VAL A 137 18.66 -15.05 -21.07
C VAL A 137 19.89 -15.58 -20.31
N MET A 138 19.89 -15.54 -18.97
CA MET A 138 21.04 -15.98 -18.13
C MET A 138 21.03 -17.49 -17.81
N ALA A 139 20.29 -18.31 -18.58
CA ALA A 139 20.32 -19.76 -18.42
C ALA A 139 21.70 -20.35 -18.85
N PRO A 140 22.30 -21.30 -18.10
CA PRO A 140 23.62 -21.89 -18.40
C PRO A 140 23.77 -22.61 -19.75
N LEU A 141 22.67 -22.81 -20.46
CA LEU A 141 22.60 -23.27 -21.83
C LEU A 141 21.52 -22.41 -22.49
N VAL A 142 21.84 -21.70 -23.58
CA VAL A 142 20.94 -20.74 -24.22
C VAL A 142 19.58 -21.38 -24.57
N GLN A 143 18.52 -21.02 -23.83
CA GLN A 143 17.13 -21.42 -24.10
C GLN A 143 16.26 -20.28 -24.67
N ALA A 144 16.73 -19.03 -24.55
CA ALA A 144 16.08 -17.87 -25.14
C ALA A 144 15.99 -17.97 -26.68
N ALA A 145 14.89 -17.49 -27.25
CA ALA A 145 14.67 -17.37 -28.70
C ALA A 145 13.75 -16.18 -28.98
N PHE A 146 13.74 -15.62 -30.20
CA PHE A 146 13.04 -14.35 -30.49
C PHE A 146 11.53 -14.29 -30.20
N HIS A 147 10.81 -15.43 -30.14
CA HIS A 147 9.39 -15.48 -29.73
C HIS A 147 9.18 -15.74 -28.23
N ARG A 148 10.26 -16.02 -27.48
CA ARG A 148 10.24 -16.45 -26.07
C ARG A 148 11.62 -16.25 -25.44
N TYR A 149 11.80 -15.09 -24.82
CA TYR A 149 12.93 -14.77 -23.95
C TYR A 149 12.43 -13.89 -22.82
N HIS A 150 13.15 -13.90 -21.69
CA HIS A 150 12.96 -12.98 -20.57
C HIS A 150 14.26 -12.92 -19.75
N TRP A 151 14.39 -11.96 -18.84
CA TRP A 151 15.43 -11.95 -17.81
C TRP A 151 14.84 -12.47 -16.51
N SER A 152 15.59 -13.29 -15.77
CA SER A 152 15.03 -13.87 -14.56
C SER A 152 14.88 -12.83 -13.45
N ARG A 153 14.02 -13.18 -12.48
CA ARG A 153 13.94 -12.43 -11.21
C ARG A 153 15.28 -12.33 -10.46
N CYS A 154 16.26 -13.21 -10.75
CA CYS A 154 17.60 -13.13 -10.20
C CYS A 154 18.48 -12.18 -11.01
N SER A 155 18.51 -12.30 -12.35
CA SER A 155 19.27 -11.41 -13.24
C SER A 155 18.95 -9.94 -13.00
N GLY A 156 17.66 -9.60 -12.86
CA GLY A 156 17.20 -8.24 -12.54
C GLY A 156 17.53 -7.76 -11.12
N GLN A 157 17.78 -8.66 -10.16
CA GLN A 157 18.25 -8.32 -8.80
C GLN A 157 19.77 -8.16 -8.76
N GLU A 158 20.49 -9.02 -9.48
CA GLU A 158 21.95 -9.01 -9.61
C GLU A 158 22.41 -7.75 -10.37
N LEU A 159 21.74 -7.39 -11.48
CA LEU A 159 21.97 -6.13 -12.19
C LEU A 159 21.79 -4.91 -11.26
N LYS A 160 20.70 -4.85 -10.49
CA LYS A 160 20.41 -3.74 -9.57
C LYS A 160 21.41 -3.59 -8.44
N ARG A 161 22.25 -4.60 -8.19
CA ARG A 161 23.36 -4.53 -7.25
C ARG A 161 24.60 -3.84 -7.81
N TYR A 162 24.82 -3.87 -9.13
CA TYR A 162 26.05 -3.41 -9.78
C TYR A 162 25.86 -2.24 -10.74
N ILE A 163 24.67 -2.02 -11.30
CA ILE A 163 24.39 -0.95 -12.28
C ILE A 163 24.74 0.45 -11.74
N HIS A 164 24.54 0.68 -10.45
CA HIS A 164 24.90 1.93 -9.75
C HIS A 164 26.41 2.10 -9.48
N SER A 165 27.27 1.21 -9.99
CA SER A 165 28.74 1.29 -9.89
C SER A 165 29.44 1.40 -11.26
N TYR A 166 28.66 1.65 -12.31
CA TYR A 166 29.13 1.74 -13.70
C TYR A 166 28.92 3.16 -14.24
N ASP A 167 29.79 4.08 -13.82
CA ASP A 167 29.68 5.51 -14.15
C ASP A 167 29.76 5.80 -15.67
N CYS A 168 30.39 4.91 -16.45
CA CYS A 168 30.47 4.95 -17.92
C CYS A 168 29.19 4.45 -18.65
N LEU A 169 28.07 4.33 -17.93
CA LEU A 169 26.75 4.07 -18.50
C LEU A 169 25.78 5.22 -18.18
N LEU A 170 26.31 6.37 -17.76
CA LEU A 170 25.55 7.54 -17.32
C LEU A 170 25.72 8.76 -18.24
N ASP A 171 26.69 8.73 -19.15
CA ASP A 171 26.85 9.67 -20.23
C ASP A 171 25.84 9.42 -21.37
N ASP A 172 25.39 10.50 -21.99
CA ASP A 172 24.41 10.48 -23.07
C ASP A 172 25.15 10.33 -24.41
N PRO A 173 24.97 9.24 -25.17
CA PRO A 173 25.75 8.99 -26.38
C PRO A 173 25.43 10.03 -27.47
N PHE A 174 26.37 10.98 -27.63
CA PHE A 174 26.29 12.15 -28.52
C PHE A 174 25.54 11.92 -29.84
N GLU A 175 24.67 12.87 -30.19
CA GLU A 175 23.89 12.92 -31.45
C GLU A 175 24.73 12.55 -32.68
N HIS A 176 24.57 11.30 -33.14
CA HIS A 176 25.06 10.83 -34.42
C HIS A 176 23.88 10.68 -35.39
N ASP A 177 24.02 11.25 -36.59
CA ASP A 177 23.21 10.93 -37.77
C ASP A 177 23.53 9.50 -38.28
N TRP A 178 23.25 8.48 -37.45
CA TRP A 178 23.26 7.09 -37.90
C TRP A 178 22.12 6.87 -38.91
N PRO A 179 22.35 6.09 -39.99
CA PRO A 179 21.26 5.72 -40.88
C PRO A 179 20.23 4.91 -40.09
N LYS A 180 18.98 5.42 -40.06
CA LYS A 180 17.87 4.81 -39.28
C LYS A 180 17.80 3.30 -39.55
N LEU A 181 17.97 2.53 -38.49
CA LEU A 181 17.88 1.07 -38.55
C LEU A 181 16.48 0.66 -39.06
N PRO A 182 16.36 -0.48 -39.78
CA PRO A 182 15.07 -0.95 -40.26
C PRO A 182 14.07 -1.13 -39.11
N GLU A 183 12.88 -0.56 -39.29
CA GLU A 183 11.73 -0.57 -38.36
C GLU A 183 11.44 -1.94 -37.74
N LEU A 184 11.70 -3.02 -38.50
CA LEU A 184 11.81 -4.40 -38.02
C LEU A 184 12.94 -5.09 -38.81
N PRO A 185 13.81 -5.91 -38.18
CA PRO A 185 15.02 -6.42 -38.83
C PRO A 185 14.77 -7.34 -40.03
N GLY A 186 13.70 -8.14 -40.00
CA GLY A 186 13.32 -9.06 -41.07
C GLY A 186 12.84 -8.38 -42.36
N ILE A 187 12.62 -7.06 -42.36
CA ILE A 187 12.27 -6.29 -43.58
C ILE A 187 13.40 -6.39 -44.61
N ASN A 188 14.66 -6.44 -44.15
CA ASN A 188 15.85 -6.49 -44.99
C ASN A 188 16.41 -7.91 -45.20
N TYR A 189 15.77 -8.94 -44.63
CA TYR A 189 16.24 -10.33 -44.69
C TYR A 189 15.06 -11.28 -44.90
N SER A 190 14.90 -11.81 -46.10
CA SER A 190 13.91 -12.86 -46.42
C SER A 190 14.17 -14.16 -45.65
N MET A 191 13.20 -15.08 -45.63
CA MET A 191 13.38 -16.42 -45.05
C MET A 191 14.53 -17.20 -45.71
N ASP A 192 14.74 -17.02 -47.01
CA ASP A 192 15.85 -17.64 -47.75
C ASP A 192 17.21 -17.06 -47.33
N GLU A 193 17.30 -15.74 -47.13
CA GLU A 193 18.52 -15.09 -46.64
C GLU A 193 18.82 -15.47 -45.19
N GLN A 194 17.81 -15.54 -44.32
CA GLN A 194 17.97 -16.05 -42.95
C GLN A 194 18.45 -17.50 -42.95
N CYS A 195 17.89 -18.37 -43.79
CA CYS A 195 18.38 -19.74 -43.98
C CYS A 195 19.85 -19.79 -44.46
N ARG A 196 20.25 -18.85 -45.32
CA ARG A 196 21.63 -18.71 -45.81
C ARG A 196 22.60 -18.21 -44.74
N PHE A 197 22.17 -17.33 -43.83
CA PHE A 197 22.97 -16.92 -42.67
C PHE A 197 23.09 -18.06 -41.65
N ASP A 198 21.99 -18.77 -41.37
CA ASP A 198 21.92 -19.82 -40.36
C ASP A 198 22.65 -21.12 -40.75
N PHE A 199 22.62 -21.51 -42.03
CA PHE A 199 23.18 -22.80 -42.50
C PHE A 199 24.25 -22.68 -43.60
N GLY A 200 24.56 -21.46 -44.03
CA GLY A 200 25.57 -21.19 -45.04
C GLY A 200 25.05 -21.12 -46.48
N VAL A 201 25.98 -20.87 -47.41
CA VAL A 201 25.68 -20.64 -48.82
C VAL A 201 24.94 -21.83 -49.43
N GLY A 202 23.79 -21.56 -50.06
CA GLY A 202 22.98 -22.54 -50.78
C GLY A 202 21.70 -22.95 -50.03
N TYR A 203 21.64 -22.84 -48.71
CA TYR A 203 20.40 -23.10 -47.95
C TYR A 203 19.34 -22.03 -48.22
N LYS A 204 18.08 -22.47 -48.24
CA LYS A 204 16.87 -21.68 -48.45
C LYS A 204 15.69 -22.28 -47.66
N MET A 205 14.52 -21.65 -47.68
CA MET A 205 13.33 -22.16 -47.00
C MET A 205 12.98 -23.60 -47.43
N CYS A 206 12.68 -24.44 -46.44
CA CYS A 206 12.18 -25.79 -46.61
C CYS A 206 10.80 -25.79 -47.29
N THR A 207 10.69 -26.45 -48.44
CA THR A 207 9.41 -26.65 -49.15
C THR A 207 8.88 -28.10 -49.07
N ALA A 208 9.54 -28.97 -48.29
CA ALA A 208 9.20 -30.39 -48.21
C ALA A 208 7.87 -30.69 -47.51
N PHE A 209 7.41 -29.78 -46.65
CA PHE A 209 6.12 -29.84 -45.96
C PHE A 209 5.56 -28.42 -45.79
N ARG A 210 4.23 -28.30 -45.59
CA ARG A 210 3.60 -27.00 -45.29
C ARG A 210 3.68 -26.71 -43.79
N THR A 211 4.40 -25.66 -43.43
CA THR A 211 4.33 -25.04 -42.10
C THR A 211 2.97 -24.32 -41.95
N PHE A 212 2.18 -24.68 -40.94
CA PHE A 212 0.87 -24.04 -40.70
C PHE A 212 0.98 -22.59 -40.18
N ASP A 213 2.09 -22.26 -39.54
CA ASP A 213 2.47 -20.89 -39.17
C ASP A 213 4.00 -20.77 -39.38
N PRO A 214 4.48 -20.20 -40.49
CA PRO A 214 5.90 -20.14 -40.80
C PRO A 214 6.66 -19.23 -39.83
N CYS A 215 5.97 -18.31 -39.15
CA CYS A 215 6.60 -17.39 -38.20
C CYS A 215 6.95 -18.04 -36.86
N LYS A 216 6.51 -19.27 -36.57
CA LYS A 216 6.87 -19.94 -35.30
C LYS A 216 8.29 -20.51 -35.31
N GLN A 217 8.75 -21.00 -36.47
CA GLN A 217 10.06 -21.64 -36.58
C GLN A 217 10.53 -21.64 -38.04
N LEU A 218 11.75 -21.15 -38.27
CA LEU A 218 12.36 -21.17 -39.60
C LEU A 218 12.89 -22.59 -39.92
N TRP A 219 12.48 -23.13 -41.06
CA TRP A 219 12.92 -24.42 -41.57
C TRP A 219 13.62 -24.23 -42.90
N CYS A 220 14.79 -24.85 -43.07
CA CYS A 220 15.71 -24.62 -44.19
C CYS A 220 16.15 -25.95 -44.83
N SER A 221 16.29 -26.01 -46.15
CA SER A 221 16.87 -27.15 -46.86
C SER A 221 17.89 -26.71 -47.91
N HIS A 222 18.75 -27.65 -48.33
CA HIS A 222 19.70 -27.42 -49.43
C HIS A 222 19.08 -27.89 -50.75
N PRO A 223 19.24 -27.16 -51.88
CA PRO A 223 18.72 -27.56 -53.19
C PRO A 223 19.07 -28.98 -53.62
N ASP A 224 20.24 -29.50 -53.26
CA ASP A 224 20.70 -30.86 -53.59
C ASP A 224 20.00 -31.95 -52.76
N ASN A 225 19.37 -31.59 -51.64
CA ASN A 225 18.57 -32.50 -50.81
C ASN A 225 17.35 -31.76 -50.24
N PRO A 226 16.35 -31.42 -51.08
CA PRO A 226 15.28 -30.50 -50.72
C PRO A 226 14.29 -31.11 -49.71
N TYR A 227 14.30 -32.43 -49.55
CA TYR A 227 13.51 -33.18 -48.58
C TYR A 227 14.11 -33.19 -47.16
N PHE A 228 15.41 -32.89 -47.02
CA PHE A 228 16.08 -32.87 -45.72
C PHE A 228 16.11 -31.45 -45.15
N CYS A 229 15.13 -31.15 -44.29
CA CYS A 229 14.99 -29.84 -43.67
C CYS A 229 15.60 -29.79 -42.27
N LYS A 230 16.39 -28.75 -42.02
CA LYS A 230 17.00 -28.38 -40.73
C LYS A 230 16.30 -27.14 -40.15
N THR A 231 16.55 -26.86 -38.87
CA THR A 231 16.07 -25.67 -38.17
C THR A 231 17.03 -25.31 -37.03
N LYS A 232 17.16 -24.02 -36.71
CA LYS A 232 17.88 -23.50 -35.54
C LYS A 232 16.88 -23.06 -34.45
N LYS A 233 17.37 -22.65 -33.28
CA LYS A 233 16.53 -22.10 -32.20
C LYS A 233 16.04 -20.68 -32.54
N GLY A 234 15.07 -20.57 -33.44
CA GLY A 234 14.46 -19.27 -33.75
C GLY A 234 13.19 -19.34 -34.62
N PRO A 235 12.25 -18.40 -34.42
CA PRO A 235 11.34 -18.00 -35.48
C PRO A 235 12.12 -17.25 -36.58
N PRO A 236 11.56 -17.04 -37.78
CA PRO A 236 12.02 -15.97 -38.66
C PRO A 236 11.93 -14.62 -37.93
N LEU A 237 12.82 -13.69 -38.30
CA LEU A 237 12.89 -12.36 -37.70
C LEU A 237 11.55 -11.60 -37.80
N ASP A 238 11.24 -10.78 -36.80
CA ASP A 238 10.12 -9.85 -36.90
C ASP A 238 10.37 -8.89 -38.08
N GLY A 239 9.34 -8.64 -38.88
CA GLY A 239 9.42 -7.92 -40.16
C GLY A 239 9.63 -8.80 -41.40
N THR A 240 9.85 -10.12 -41.26
CA THR A 240 10.00 -11.04 -42.42
C THR A 240 8.65 -11.27 -43.11
N GLU A 241 8.56 -11.18 -44.44
CA GLU A 241 7.31 -11.54 -45.16
C GLU A 241 7.01 -13.05 -45.01
N CYS A 242 5.78 -13.38 -44.61
CA CYS A 242 5.35 -14.75 -44.26
C CYS A 242 4.21 -15.28 -45.14
N ALA A 243 3.50 -14.38 -45.81
CA ALA A 243 2.55 -14.63 -46.89
C ALA A 243 2.32 -13.29 -47.61
N PRO A 244 1.78 -13.25 -48.85
CA PRO A 244 1.56 -12.00 -49.56
C PRO A 244 0.79 -10.96 -48.74
N GLY A 245 1.45 -9.85 -48.40
CA GLY A 245 0.89 -8.78 -47.56
C GLY A 245 0.84 -9.07 -46.04
N LYS A 246 1.56 -10.10 -45.56
CA LYS A 246 1.70 -10.42 -44.14
C LYS A 246 3.16 -10.60 -43.75
N TRP A 247 3.49 -10.18 -42.54
CA TRP A 247 4.83 -10.23 -41.97
C TRP A 247 4.83 -10.90 -40.59
N CYS A 248 5.96 -11.50 -40.22
CA CYS A 248 6.16 -12.04 -38.88
C CYS A 248 6.27 -10.91 -37.85
N TYR A 249 5.59 -11.05 -36.72
CA TYR A 249 5.75 -10.20 -35.55
C TYR A 249 5.48 -11.02 -34.28
N LYS A 250 6.40 -11.00 -33.31
CA LYS A 250 6.47 -11.86 -32.12
C LYS A 250 6.16 -13.33 -32.41
N GLY A 251 6.69 -13.84 -33.53
CA GLY A 251 6.51 -15.23 -33.97
C GLY A 251 5.16 -15.57 -34.62
N HIS A 252 4.36 -14.57 -35.03
CA HIS A 252 3.05 -14.76 -35.67
C HIS A 252 2.93 -14.03 -37.02
N CYS A 253 2.27 -14.66 -38.00
CA CYS A 253 2.09 -14.11 -39.35
C CYS A 253 0.87 -13.16 -39.46
N MET A 254 1.10 -11.84 -39.47
CA MET A 254 0.07 -10.79 -39.37
C MET A 254 0.10 -9.76 -40.51
N TRP A 255 -1.02 -9.09 -40.80
CA TRP A 255 -1.11 -8.03 -41.83
C TRP A 255 -0.45 -6.72 -41.35
N LYS A 256 0.24 -5.96 -42.23
CA LYS A 256 0.76 -4.61 -41.89
C LYS A 256 -0.33 -3.54 -42.05
N ASN A 257 -0.65 -2.84 -40.96
CA ASN A 257 -1.48 -1.63 -40.98
C ASN A 257 -0.66 -0.43 -41.49
N ALA A 258 -0.54 -0.28 -42.81
CA ALA A 258 0.41 0.62 -43.47
C ALA A 258 0.09 2.14 -43.42
N ASN A 259 -0.76 2.61 -42.50
CA ASN A 259 -1.37 3.96 -42.53
C ASN A 259 -1.04 4.88 -41.32
N GLN A 260 0.06 4.64 -40.59
CA GLN A 260 0.56 5.58 -39.57
C GLN A 260 1.99 6.04 -39.91
N LEU A 261 2.25 7.35 -39.81
CA LEU A 261 3.60 7.92 -39.92
C LEU A 261 4.43 7.60 -38.65
N LYS A 262 5.73 7.91 -38.65
CA LYS A 262 6.51 8.05 -37.40
C LYS A 262 5.72 8.96 -36.46
N GLN A 263 5.45 8.47 -35.26
CA GLN A 263 4.63 9.14 -34.27
C GLN A 263 5.36 9.04 -32.94
N ASP A 264 5.97 10.13 -32.52
CA ASP A 264 6.69 10.23 -31.25
C ASP A 264 5.73 10.06 -30.07
N GLY A 265 6.23 9.43 -29.01
CA GLY A 265 5.47 9.17 -27.80
C GLY A 265 5.11 10.47 -27.07
N ASN A 266 3.87 10.55 -26.57
CA ASN A 266 3.50 11.59 -25.63
C ASN A 266 2.73 11.02 -24.43
N TRP A 267 2.86 11.69 -23.31
CA TRP A 267 2.45 11.18 -22.01
C TRP A 267 0.93 11.00 -21.92
N GLY A 268 0.54 9.79 -21.55
CA GLY A 268 -0.80 9.47 -21.10
C GLY A 268 -1.18 10.29 -19.86
N PRO A 269 -2.50 10.42 -19.58
CA PRO A 269 -2.97 11.08 -18.38
C PRO A 269 -2.38 10.39 -17.14
N TRP A 270 -1.92 11.20 -16.18
CA TRP A 270 -1.49 10.70 -14.88
C TRP A 270 -2.58 9.84 -14.24
N THR A 271 -2.17 8.68 -13.70
CA THR A 271 -3.02 7.90 -12.81
C THR A 271 -3.40 8.72 -11.57
N LYS A 272 -4.50 8.34 -10.92
CA LYS A 272 -4.85 8.91 -9.61
C LYS A 272 -3.74 8.54 -8.62
N PHE A 273 -3.34 9.49 -7.78
CA PHE A 273 -2.41 9.20 -6.68
C PHE A 273 -2.90 8.00 -5.86
N GLY A 274 -1.97 7.07 -5.58
CA GLY A 274 -2.22 5.95 -4.68
C GLY A 274 -2.38 6.37 -3.23
N SER A 275 -2.54 5.38 -2.36
CA SER A 275 -2.54 5.58 -0.90
C SER A 275 -1.26 6.28 -0.43
N CYS A 276 -1.39 7.11 0.61
CA CYS A 276 -0.23 7.70 1.27
C CYS A 276 0.55 6.63 2.04
N SER A 277 1.88 6.70 2.01
CA SER A 277 2.78 5.75 2.70
C SER A 277 2.62 5.77 4.22
N ARG A 278 2.17 6.90 4.79
CA ARG A 278 1.94 7.08 6.24
C ARG A 278 0.59 7.74 6.48
N THR A 279 -0.03 7.47 7.62
CA THR A 279 -1.32 8.07 8.04
C THR A 279 -1.16 9.41 8.75
N CYS A 280 0.04 9.72 9.24
CA CYS A 280 0.43 10.97 9.91
C CYS A 280 1.96 11.13 9.89
N GLY A 281 2.44 12.33 10.21
CA GLY A 281 3.85 12.66 10.39
C GLY A 281 4.63 12.82 9.08
N THR A 282 3.97 13.22 8.01
CA THR A 282 4.49 13.34 6.62
C THR A 282 4.81 11.98 5.99
N GLY A 283 3.90 11.52 5.14
CA GLY A 283 4.10 10.41 4.20
C GLY A 283 4.20 10.90 2.75
N VAL A 284 4.33 9.94 1.83
CA VAL A 284 4.46 10.16 0.38
C VAL A 284 3.42 9.35 -0.36
N ARG A 285 2.84 9.91 -1.43
CA ARG A 285 1.96 9.19 -2.36
C ARG A 285 2.50 9.33 -3.78
N PHE A 286 2.39 8.25 -4.55
CA PHE A 286 2.89 8.18 -5.92
C PHE A 286 1.75 8.19 -6.93
N ARG A 287 2.02 8.72 -8.12
CA ARG A 287 1.26 8.48 -9.35
C ARG A 287 2.22 8.16 -10.49
N THR A 288 1.72 7.43 -11.47
CA THR A 288 2.47 7.05 -12.68
C THR A 288 1.70 7.46 -13.94
N ARG A 289 2.42 7.60 -15.04
CA ARG A 289 1.90 7.80 -16.39
C ARG A 289 2.60 6.83 -17.34
N GLN A 290 1.96 6.51 -18.45
CA GLN A 290 2.49 5.64 -19.49
C GLN A 290 2.72 6.47 -20.76
N CYS A 291 3.71 6.11 -21.57
CA CYS A 291 3.92 6.75 -22.87
C CYS A 291 2.92 6.16 -23.89
N ASN A 292 1.69 6.66 -23.89
CA ASN A 292 0.58 6.04 -24.63
C ASN A 292 -0.47 6.99 -25.22
N ASN A 293 -0.24 8.31 -25.22
CA ASN A 293 -1.17 9.30 -25.76
C ASN A 293 -0.50 10.35 -26.68
N PRO A 294 0.08 9.95 -27.83
CA PRO A 294 0.11 8.59 -28.38
C PRO A 294 1.25 7.75 -27.80
N MET A 295 1.20 6.43 -28.02
CA MET A 295 2.37 5.56 -27.86
C MET A 295 3.36 5.76 -29.01
N PRO A 296 4.68 5.62 -28.78
CA PRO A 296 5.67 5.74 -29.84
C PRO A 296 5.46 4.64 -30.90
N ILE A 297 5.32 5.04 -32.16
CA ILE A 297 5.03 4.15 -33.30
C ILE A 297 5.98 4.49 -34.46
N ASN A 298 6.44 3.45 -35.18
CA ASN A 298 7.25 3.56 -36.40
C ASN A 298 8.53 4.40 -36.18
N GLY A 299 9.31 4.02 -35.16
CA GLY A 299 10.54 4.70 -34.77
C GLY A 299 10.32 6.09 -34.17
N GLY A 300 9.20 6.32 -33.49
CA GLY A 300 8.95 7.50 -32.65
C GLY A 300 9.86 7.54 -31.42
N GLU A 301 10.26 8.74 -30.98
CA GLU A 301 11.00 8.92 -29.72
C GLU A 301 10.13 8.53 -28.52
N ASP A 302 10.72 8.04 -27.44
CA ASP A 302 9.99 7.81 -26.18
C ASP A 302 9.71 9.14 -25.45
N CYS A 303 8.76 9.11 -24.52
CA CYS A 303 8.25 10.30 -23.85
C CYS A 303 9.31 10.95 -22.94
N ALA A 304 9.73 12.17 -23.28
CA ALA A 304 10.71 12.92 -22.48
C ALA A 304 10.27 13.15 -21.01
N GLY A 305 11.18 12.85 -20.08
CA GLY A 305 11.02 13.05 -18.62
C GLY A 305 10.57 11.81 -17.85
N VAL A 306 10.23 11.97 -16.56
CA VAL A 306 9.93 10.84 -15.67
C VAL A 306 8.51 10.27 -15.85
N ASN A 307 8.38 8.93 -15.76
CA ASN A 307 7.09 8.23 -15.82
C ASN A 307 6.35 8.16 -14.45
N PHE A 308 6.99 8.61 -13.37
CA PHE A 308 6.41 8.66 -12.02
C PHE A 308 6.55 10.06 -11.40
N GLU A 309 5.64 10.38 -10.50
CA GLU A 309 5.64 11.60 -9.69
C GLU A 309 5.22 11.25 -8.27
N PHE A 310 5.78 11.94 -7.28
CA PHE A 310 5.44 11.77 -5.88
C PHE A 310 5.08 13.10 -5.23
N GLN A 311 4.21 13.05 -4.23
CA GLN A 311 3.78 14.22 -3.46
C GLN A 311 3.73 13.87 -1.98
N LEU A 312 4.04 14.84 -1.12
CA LEU A 312 3.80 14.72 0.32
C LEU A 312 2.30 14.60 0.62
N CYS A 313 1.97 13.89 1.69
CA CYS A 313 0.61 13.68 2.16
C CYS A 313 0.61 13.39 3.67
N ASN A 314 -0.52 13.64 4.33
CA ASN A 314 -0.70 13.41 5.78
C ASN A 314 0.43 14.07 6.61
N THR A 315 0.68 15.35 6.30
CA THR A 315 1.69 16.26 6.87
C THR A 315 1.39 16.74 8.30
N GLU A 316 0.23 16.36 8.85
CA GLU A 316 -0.15 16.59 10.24
C GLU A 316 0.61 15.65 11.18
N GLU A 317 0.97 16.12 12.37
CA GLU A 317 1.67 15.31 13.36
C GLU A 317 0.82 14.15 13.89
N CYS A 318 1.47 13.10 14.39
CA CYS A 318 0.78 11.90 14.85
C CYS A 318 0.08 12.14 16.22
N PRO A 319 -1.24 11.85 16.38
CA PRO A 319 -1.98 12.16 17.62
C PRO A 319 -1.66 11.29 18.86
N LYS A 320 -0.56 10.54 18.86
CA LYS A 320 -0.06 9.75 19.98
C LYS A 320 1.37 10.20 20.29
N HIS A 321 1.87 9.87 21.49
CA HIS A 321 3.27 10.06 21.88
C HIS A 321 4.22 9.77 20.72
N PHE A 322 5.17 10.67 20.47
CA PHE A 322 6.01 10.61 19.28
C PHE A 322 6.89 9.35 19.33
N GLU A 323 6.49 8.35 18.56
CA GLU A 323 7.29 7.15 18.32
C GLU A 323 8.05 7.36 16.99
N ASP A 324 9.38 7.34 17.07
CA ASP A 324 10.22 7.49 15.89
C ASP A 324 9.95 6.39 14.87
N PHE A 325 9.58 6.77 13.65
CA PHE A 325 9.16 5.82 12.62
C PHE A 325 10.28 4.87 12.19
N ARG A 326 11.57 5.28 12.33
CA ARG A 326 12.72 4.38 12.12
C ARG A 326 12.86 3.40 13.29
N ALA A 327 12.75 3.86 14.53
CA ALA A 327 12.72 2.99 15.71
C ALA A 327 11.61 1.93 15.63
N GLN A 328 10.40 2.30 15.20
CA GLN A 328 9.31 1.34 14.96
C GLN A 328 9.69 0.26 13.92
N GLN A 329 10.32 0.65 12.80
CA GLN A 329 10.76 -0.28 11.76
C GLN A 329 11.88 -1.22 12.25
N CYS A 330 12.78 -0.74 13.11
CA CYS A 330 13.77 -1.58 13.79
C CYS A 330 13.10 -2.54 14.79
N GLN A 331 12.22 -2.04 15.66
CA GLN A 331 11.56 -2.87 16.68
C GLN A 331 10.70 -4.01 16.08
N GLN A 332 10.08 -3.78 14.91
CA GLN A 332 9.36 -4.81 14.15
C GLN A 332 10.26 -5.98 13.68
N ARG A 333 11.59 -5.81 13.67
CA ARG A 333 12.55 -6.87 13.30
C ARG A 333 12.90 -7.80 14.45
N ASN A 334 12.67 -7.42 15.72
CA ASN A 334 13.06 -8.19 16.91
C ASN A 334 12.55 -9.65 16.92
N SER A 335 11.35 -9.91 16.37
CA SER A 335 10.75 -11.25 16.32
C SER A 335 11.20 -12.10 15.13
N HIS A 336 11.63 -11.47 14.03
CA HIS A 336 11.73 -12.09 12.69
C HIS A 336 13.11 -11.99 12.03
N PHE A 337 14.03 -11.17 12.54
CA PHE A 337 15.38 -11.02 11.99
C PHE A 337 16.41 -11.61 12.96
N GLU A 338 16.94 -12.78 12.57
CA GLU A 338 18.03 -13.45 13.27
C GLU A 338 19.37 -13.00 12.70
N TYR A 339 20.31 -12.68 13.59
CA TYR A 339 21.65 -12.17 13.28
C TYR A 339 22.65 -12.88 14.17
N GLN A 340 23.81 -13.30 13.63
CA GLN A 340 24.82 -14.09 14.35
C GLN A 340 24.24 -15.28 15.18
N ASN A 341 23.21 -15.96 14.67
CA ASN A 341 22.44 -17.04 15.32
C ASN A 341 21.65 -16.65 16.59
N GLY A 342 21.44 -15.35 16.85
CA GLY A 342 20.63 -14.81 17.93
C GLY A 342 19.43 -13.98 17.46
N LYS A 343 18.54 -13.66 18.41
CA LYS A 343 17.53 -12.59 18.27
C LYS A 343 17.95 -11.41 19.14
N HIS A 344 17.81 -10.22 18.60
CA HIS A 344 18.31 -8.97 19.19
C HIS A 344 17.17 -7.96 19.31
N HIS A 345 17.26 -7.05 20.28
CA HIS A 345 16.41 -5.87 20.35
C HIS A 345 17.04 -4.75 19.53
N TRP A 346 16.43 -4.44 18.39
CA TRP A 346 16.95 -3.49 17.41
C TRP A 346 16.54 -2.06 17.72
N LEU A 347 17.54 -1.20 17.91
CA LEU A 347 17.44 0.23 18.12
C LEU A 347 17.60 0.99 16.79
N PRO A 348 17.00 2.20 16.64
CA PRO A 348 17.21 3.05 15.47
C PRO A 348 18.69 3.40 15.28
N TYR A 349 19.13 3.48 14.03
CA TYR A 349 20.48 3.91 13.67
C TYR A 349 20.47 4.80 12.42
N GLU A 350 21.23 5.90 12.47
CA GLU A 350 21.57 6.72 11.29
C GLU A 350 22.95 6.33 10.77
N HIS A 351 23.03 6.02 9.48
CA HIS A 351 24.31 5.69 8.85
C HIS A 351 25.08 6.98 8.51
N PRO A 352 26.40 7.08 8.81
CA PRO A 352 27.15 8.33 8.60
C PRO A 352 27.18 8.79 7.13
N ASP A 353 27.46 7.86 6.20
CA ASP A 353 27.32 8.08 4.75
C ASP A 353 25.83 8.32 4.38
N SER A 354 25.57 9.48 3.77
CA SER A 354 24.26 9.97 3.33
C SER A 354 23.51 8.99 2.44
N ASN A 355 24.21 8.35 1.51
CA ASN A 355 23.63 7.50 0.47
C ASN A 355 23.17 6.15 1.04
N LYS A 356 23.46 5.90 2.32
CA LYS A 356 23.02 4.73 3.09
C LYS A 356 22.02 5.07 4.20
N ARG A 357 21.67 6.35 4.41
CA ARG A 357 20.73 6.76 5.47
C ARG A 357 19.31 6.26 5.24
N CYS A 358 18.91 6.09 3.98
CA CYS A 358 17.59 5.58 3.61
C CYS A 358 17.56 4.07 3.32
N HIS A 359 18.67 3.37 3.59
CA HIS A 359 18.68 1.94 3.88
C HIS A 359 18.39 1.72 5.37
N LEU A 360 17.60 0.71 5.74
CA LEU A 360 17.32 0.47 7.16
C LEU A 360 18.47 -0.30 7.82
N TYR A 361 19.35 0.46 8.44
CA TYR A 361 20.29 -0.02 9.46
C TYR A 361 19.67 0.12 10.85
N CYS A 362 19.96 -0.84 11.74
CA CYS A 362 19.57 -0.80 13.15
C CYS A 362 20.73 -1.34 14.01
N GLN A 363 20.78 -0.94 15.27
CA GLN A 363 21.80 -1.40 16.23
C GLN A 363 21.23 -2.43 17.20
N SER A 364 21.96 -3.52 17.51
CA SER A 364 21.57 -4.45 18.58
C SER A 364 21.83 -3.81 19.95
N LYS A 365 20.84 -3.87 20.85
CA LYS A 365 21.02 -3.48 22.25
C LYS A 365 21.96 -4.42 23.02
N GLU A 366 22.03 -5.69 22.64
CA GLU A 366 22.80 -6.74 23.31
C GLU A 366 24.29 -6.69 22.97
N THR A 367 24.65 -6.56 21.69
CA THR A 367 26.05 -6.61 21.23
C THR A 367 26.62 -5.25 20.82
N GLY A 368 25.76 -4.26 20.54
CA GLY A 368 26.15 -2.99 19.94
C GLY A 368 26.40 -3.05 18.43
N ASP A 369 26.28 -4.22 17.79
CA ASP A 369 26.47 -4.39 16.34
C ASP A 369 25.45 -3.60 15.53
N VAL A 370 25.90 -2.98 14.44
CA VAL A 370 25.03 -2.34 13.44
C VAL A 370 24.79 -3.30 12.29
N ALA A 371 23.52 -3.66 12.05
CA ALA A 371 23.13 -4.60 10.99
C ALA A 371 22.24 -3.93 9.93
N TYR A 372 22.50 -4.24 8.65
CA TYR A 372 21.58 -3.88 7.57
C TYR A 372 20.41 -4.87 7.53
N MET A 373 19.18 -4.36 7.65
CA MET A 373 17.95 -5.17 7.71
C MET A 373 17.50 -5.74 6.36
N LYS A 374 18.33 -5.63 5.31
CA LYS A 374 18.04 -6.06 3.93
C LYS A 374 16.75 -5.45 3.36
N GLN A 375 16.41 -4.24 3.82
CA GLN A 375 15.29 -3.44 3.33
C GLN A 375 15.62 -1.95 3.34
N LEU A 376 14.97 -1.19 2.46
CA LEU A 376 14.96 0.27 2.50
C LEU A 376 14.20 0.75 3.75
N ALA A 377 14.48 1.97 4.21
CA ALA A 377 13.60 2.67 5.12
C ALA A 377 12.29 3.03 4.39
N HIS A 378 11.16 2.85 5.05
CA HIS A 378 9.83 3.05 4.46
C HIS A 378 9.63 4.51 4.01
N ASP A 379 8.97 4.73 2.86
CA ASP A 379 8.75 6.06 2.30
C ASP A 379 8.09 7.01 3.31
N GLY A 380 8.68 8.20 3.49
CA GLY A 380 8.30 9.15 4.53
C GLY A 380 8.99 8.95 5.89
N THR A 381 9.95 8.03 6.02
CA THR A 381 10.89 8.03 7.17
C THR A 381 11.89 9.17 6.99
N ARG A 382 12.27 9.90 8.05
CA ARG A 382 13.35 10.90 7.95
C ARG A 382 14.67 10.28 7.49
N CYS A 383 15.47 11.02 6.74
CA CYS A 383 16.84 10.61 6.40
C CYS A 383 17.76 10.68 7.62
N SER A 384 17.69 11.80 8.35
CA SER A 384 18.63 12.18 9.40
C SER A 384 17.91 12.65 10.65
N TYR A 385 18.57 12.59 11.81
CA TYR A 385 18.11 13.24 13.04
C TYR A 385 18.62 14.69 13.14
N LYS A 386 19.56 15.12 12.28
CA LYS A 386 20.03 16.51 12.15
C LYS A 386 19.28 17.33 11.09
N ASP A 387 18.45 16.68 10.28
CA ASP A 387 17.48 17.30 9.37
C ASP A 387 16.10 16.68 9.65
N PRO A 388 15.21 17.37 10.39
CA PRO A 388 13.92 16.81 10.80
C PRO A 388 12.88 16.76 9.67
N TYR A 389 13.15 17.34 8.50
CA TYR A 389 12.17 17.45 7.40
C TYR A 389 12.48 16.55 6.21
N SER A 390 13.75 16.38 5.85
CA SER A 390 14.14 15.56 4.69
C SER A 390 13.83 14.08 4.89
N ILE A 391 13.19 13.46 3.89
CA ILE A 391 12.60 12.11 3.99
C ILE A 391 13.15 11.15 2.93
N CYS A 392 13.17 9.88 3.30
CA CYS A 392 13.43 8.76 2.42
C CYS A 392 12.27 8.55 1.44
N VAL A 393 12.61 8.42 0.16
CA VAL A 393 11.69 8.12 -0.94
C VAL A 393 12.37 7.12 -1.88
N ARG A 394 11.84 5.89 -1.96
CA ARG A 394 12.35 4.76 -2.77
C ARG A 394 13.82 4.38 -2.51
N GLY A 395 14.35 4.72 -1.34
CA GLY A 395 15.74 4.47 -0.94
C GLY A 395 16.65 5.69 -0.99
N GLU A 396 16.23 6.77 -1.65
CA GLU A 396 16.98 8.03 -1.72
C GLU A 396 16.53 9.03 -0.65
N CYS A 397 17.41 9.95 -0.26
CA CYS A 397 17.05 11.06 0.62
C CYS A 397 16.56 12.27 -0.19
N VAL A 398 15.28 12.62 -0.07
CA VAL A 398 14.69 13.79 -0.70
C VAL A 398 14.66 14.95 0.28
N LYS A 399 15.28 16.07 -0.12
CA LYS A 399 15.26 17.31 0.65
C LYS A 399 13.86 17.91 0.74
N VAL A 400 13.43 18.28 1.94
CA VAL A 400 12.17 18.99 2.20
C VAL A 400 12.47 20.16 3.14
N GLY A 401 11.91 21.34 2.88
CA GLY A 401 12.07 22.49 3.77
C GLY A 401 11.14 22.44 4.99
N CYS A 402 11.38 23.33 5.95
CA CYS A 402 10.52 23.45 7.14
C CYS A 402 9.07 23.87 6.83
N ASP A 403 8.85 24.42 5.64
CA ASP A 403 7.56 24.77 5.02
C ASP A 403 6.79 23.55 4.50
N LYS A 404 7.41 22.36 4.57
CA LYS A 404 6.91 21.09 4.03
C LYS A 404 6.81 21.12 2.49
N GLU A 405 7.70 21.86 1.82
CA GLU A 405 7.84 21.87 0.36
C GLU A 405 9.08 21.07 -0.09
N ILE A 406 8.91 20.21 -1.10
CA ILE A 406 9.99 19.39 -1.67
C ILE A 406 11.01 20.29 -2.38
N GLY A 407 12.29 20.11 -2.09
CA GLY A 407 13.38 20.92 -2.64
C GLY A 407 13.50 22.33 -2.04
N SER A 408 12.66 22.71 -1.06
CA SER A 408 12.79 23.98 -0.37
C SER A 408 14.08 24.05 0.44
N ASN A 409 14.66 25.26 0.50
CA ASN A 409 15.85 25.59 1.27
C ASN A 409 15.52 26.35 2.57
N LYS A 410 14.23 26.51 2.94
CA LYS A 410 13.86 27.09 4.24
C LYS A 410 14.19 26.13 5.37
N VAL A 411 14.83 26.64 6.42
CA VAL A 411 15.20 25.92 7.65
C VAL A 411 14.52 26.61 8.84
N GLU A 412 14.28 25.91 9.93
CA GLU A 412 13.88 26.54 11.19
C GLU A 412 14.99 27.43 11.75
N ASP A 413 14.59 28.49 12.46
CA ASP A 413 15.48 29.19 13.37
C ASP A 413 15.64 28.42 14.70
N LYS A 414 16.43 28.96 15.64
CA LYS A 414 16.65 28.34 16.96
C LYS A 414 15.39 28.24 17.82
N CYS A 415 14.32 28.94 17.44
CA CYS A 415 13.04 28.93 18.12
C CYS A 415 12.14 27.77 17.64
N GLY A 416 12.39 27.26 16.43
CA GLY A 416 11.46 26.38 15.72
C GLY A 416 10.49 27.11 14.79
N VAL A 417 10.81 28.34 14.39
CA VAL A 417 10.02 29.10 13.41
C VAL A 417 10.64 28.91 12.03
N CYS A 418 9.85 28.37 11.10
CA CYS A 418 10.32 28.12 9.73
C CYS A 418 10.65 29.43 9.00
N GLY A 419 11.92 29.61 8.62
CA GLY A 419 12.41 30.88 8.05
C GLY A 419 12.38 32.05 9.03
N GLY A 420 12.36 31.79 10.34
CA GLY A 420 12.39 32.81 11.39
C GLY A 420 13.73 33.53 11.51
N ASP A 421 13.73 34.62 12.28
CA ASP A 421 14.87 35.50 12.52
C ASP A 421 15.54 35.27 13.90
N ASN A 422 15.06 34.29 14.68
CA ASN A 422 15.40 34.02 16.08
C ASN A 422 14.81 35.02 17.11
N SER A 423 13.84 35.86 16.74
CA SER A 423 13.22 36.82 17.67
C SER A 423 12.30 36.18 18.73
N HIS A 424 11.57 35.12 18.35
CA HIS A 424 10.47 34.55 19.16
C HIS A 424 10.89 33.41 20.12
N CYS A 425 12.15 33.36 20.57
CA CYS A 425 12.58 32.35 21.54
C CYS A 425 13.38 32.87 22.72
N ARG A 426 13.08 32.23 23.86
CA ARG A 426 13.73 32.44 25.13
C ARG A 426 14.78 31.36 25.36
N THR A 427 16.02 31.77 25.62
CA THR A 427 16.99 30.86 26.25
C THR A 427 16.69 30.76 27.74
N VAL A 428 16.43 29.55 28.22
CA VAL A 428 16.34 29.24 29.65
C VAL A 428 17.69 28.66 30.07
N LYS A 429 18.33 29.26 31.09
CA LYS A 429 19.49 28.68 31.79
C LYS A 429 19.20 28.67 33.29
N GLY A 430 19.59 27.61 33.97
CA GLY A 430 19.57 27.53 35.42
C GLY A 430 20.66 26.58 35.94
N THR A 431 20.93 26.69 37.24
CA THR A 431 21.79 25.75 37.97
C THR A 431 20.99 25.21 39.14
N PHE A 432 21.02 23.89 39.34
CA PHE A 432 20.23 23.21 40.36
C PHE A 432 21.11 22.26 41.17
N THR A 433 21.30 22.61 42.44
CA THR A 433 22.20 21.91 43.36
C THR A 433 21.39 21.14 44.40
N ARG A 434 21.73 19.87 44.63
CA ARG A 434 21.02 19.02 45.60
C ARG A 434 21.96 18.03 46.27
N THR A 435 21.60 17.63 47.49
CA THR A 435 22.33 16.62 48.28
C THR A 435 21.44 15.37 48.44
N PRO A 436 21.85 14.19 47.95
CA PRO A 436 21.12 12.94 48.14
C PRO A 436 21.15 12.46 49.59
N LYS A 437 19.99 12.12 50.14
CA LYS A 437 19.82 11.62 51.52
C LYS A 437 19.34 10.17 51.60
N LYS A 438 19.20 9.51 50.44
CA LYS A 438 18.77 8.12 50.25
C LYS A 438 19.31 7.62 48.90
N LEU A 439 19.66 6.35 48.85
CA LEU A 439 20.00 5.65 47.61
C LEU A 439 18.79 5.53 46.67
N GLY A 440 19.04 5.67 45.36
CA GLY A 440 18.04 5.60 44.30
C GLY A 440 17.72 6.94 43.64
N TYR A 441 17.08 6.89 42.46
CA TYR A 441 16.84 8.05 41.58
C TYR A 441 16.28 9.30 42.29
N LEU A 442 17.07 10.36 42.31
CA LEU A 442 16.69 11.67 42.86
C LEU A 442 16.37 12.64 41.72
N LYS A 443 15.16 13.20 41.71
CA LYS A 443 14.77 14.21 40.72
C LYS A 443 15.48 15.53 40.97
N MET A 444 16.02 16.11 39.90
CA MET A 444 16.59 17.45 39.88
C MET A 444 15.55 18.45 39.35
N PHE A 445 15.28 18.44 38.05
CA PHE A 445 14.33 19.33 37.37
C PHE A 445 13.62 18.63 36.20
N ASP A 446 12.67 19.31 35.55
CA ASP A 446 12.02 18.88 34.32
C ASP A 446 12.44 19.81 33.17
N ILE A 447 12.47 19.28 31.94
CA ILE A 447 12.63 20.06 30.71
C ILE A 447 11.33 19.90 29.89
N PRO A 448 10.68 21.01 29.48
CA PRO A 448 9.38 20.97 28.80
C PRO A 448 9.46 20.44 27.35
N PRO A 449 8.32 20.01 26.77
CA PRO A 449 8.25 19.74 25.34
C PRO A 449 8.46 21.05 24.54
N GLY A 450 8.91 20.93 23.29
CA GLY A 450 9.31 22.06 22.46
C GLY A 450 10.68 22.67 22.80
N ALA A 451 11.38 22.16 23.83
CA ALA A 451 12.75 22.57 24.14
C ALA A 451 13.73 22.08 23.05
N ARG A 452 14.63 22.96 22.64
CA ARG A 452 15.67 22.80 21.60
C ARG A 452 17.04 23.16 22.16
N HIS A 453 18.11 22.67 21.51
CA HIS A 453 19.50 22.84 21.94
C HIS A 453 19.68 22.63 23.46
N VAL A 454 19.13 21.51 23.94
CA VAL A 454 19.18 21.09 25.32
C VAL A 454 20.62 20.71 25.64
N PHE A 455 21.14 21.28 26.72
CA PHE A 455 22.48 21.02 27.23
C PHE A 455 22.41 20.94 28.75
N ILE A 456 22.91 19.85 29.32
CA ILE A 456 23.04 19.62 30.76
C ILE A 456 24.50 19.29 31.04
N GLN A 457 25.06 19.88 32.10
CA GLN A 457 26.43 19.69 32.54
C GLN A 457 26.48 19.67 34.06
N GLU A 458 27.28 18.79 34.65
CA GLU A 458 27.67 18.86 36.06
C GLU A 458 28.73 19.95 36.29
N ASP A 459 28.57 20.77 37.34
CA ASP A 459 29.45 21.91 37.64
C ASP A 459 30.77 21.47 38.31
N GLU A 460 30.74 20.35 39.04
CA GLU A 460 31.82 19.80 39.87
C GLU A 460 31.68 18.27 39.87
N ALA A 461 32.71 17.53 39.44
CA ALA A 461 32.68 16.07 39.32
C ALA A 461 32.18 15.37 40.60
N SER A 462 31.22 14.46 40.46
CA SER A 462 30.54 13.82 41.60
C SER A 462 30.37 12.30 41.45
N PRO A 463 30.18 11.55 42.55
CA PRO A 463 29.96 10.10 42.48
C PRO A 463 28.52 9.70 42.07
N HIS A 464 27.78 10.61 41.42
CA HIS A 464 26.35 10.47 41.10
C HIS A 464 26.13 10.51 39.59
N PHE A 465 25.45 9.50 39.04
CA PHE A 465 25.29 9.38 37.58
C PHE A 465 24.03 10.08 37.08
N LEU A 466 24.12 10.85 36.00
CA LEU A 466 22.95 11.48 35.36
C LEU A 466 22.02 10.41 34.81
N ALA A 467 20.71 10.60 34.93
CA ALA A 467 19.72 9.73 34.30
C ALA A 467 18.52 10.54 33.79
N ILE A 468 18.02 10.20 32.61
CA ILE A 468 16.95 10.94 31.95
C ILE A 468 15.76 10.03 31.71
N LYS A 469 14.56 10.54 31.97
CA LYS A 469 13.32 9.76 31.89
C LYS A 469 12.22 10.54 31.18
N ASN A 470 11.60 9.96 30.15
CA ASN A 470 10.40 10.52 29.53
C ASN A 470 9.28 10.61 30.59
N GLN A 471 8.67 11.79 30.75
CA GLN A 471 7.66 12.04 31.77
C GLN A 471 6.29 11.39 31.46
N ALA A 472 5.96 11.25 30.17
CA ALA A 472 4.67 10.74 29.71
C ALA A 472 4.63 9.20 29.65
N THR A 473 5.66 8.58 29.06
CA THR A 473 5.75 7.11 28.93
C THR A 473 6.42 6.44 30.12
N GLY A 474 7.25 7.17 30.87
CA GLY A 474 8.07 6.63 31.94
C GLY A 474 9.32 5.86 31.48
N HIS A 475 9.63 5.86 30.17
CA HIS A 475 10.84 5.26 29.61
C HIS A 475 12.11 5.95 30.15
N TYR A 476 13.19 5.18 30.39
CA TYR A 476 14.50 5.75 30.71
C TYR A 476 15.32 5.87 29.43
N ILE A 477 15.66 7.12 29.09
CA ILE A 477 16.46 7.50 27.92
C ILE A 477 17.94 7.26 28.19
N LEU A 478 18.39 7.64 29.40
CA LEU A 478 19.76 7.53 29.86
C LEU A 478 19.80 6.86 31.24
N ASN A 479 20.76 5.95 31.43
CA ASN A 479 21.09 5.28 32.69
C ASN A 479 19.84 4.71 33.41
N GLY A 480 19.10 3.88 32.67
CA GLY A 480 18.00 3.08 33.20
C GLY A 480 18.47 2.02 34.21
N LYS A 481 17.52 1.31 34.84
CA LYS A 481 17.83 0.30 35.85
C LYS A 481 18.72 -0.82 35.29
N GLY A 482 20.00 -0.82 35.68
CA GLY A 482 20.96 -1.84 35.28
C GLY A 482 21.78 -1.51 34.04
N GLU A 483 21.71 -0.29 33.51
CA GLU A 483 22.68 0.18 32.51
C GLU A 483 23.90 0.82 33.20
N GLU A 484 25.10 0.54 32.68
CA GLU A 484 26.33 1.22 33.09
C GLU A 484 26.45 2.56 32.38
N ALA A 485 26.80 3.60 33.13
CA ALA A 485 27.11 4.92 32.59
C ALA A 485 28.44 4.88 31.83
N ARG A 486 28.40 5.27 30.55
CA ARG A 486 29.56 5.38 29.66
C ARG A 486 29.24 6.39 28.56
N SER A 487 30.24 7.13 28.09
CA SER A 487 30.09 8.07 26.97
C SER A 487 29.51 7.34 25.75
N ARG A 488 28.42 7.87 25.17
CA ARG A 488 27.71 7.29 24.03
C ARG A 488 26.86 8.33 23.30
N SER A 489 26.92 8.34 21.97
CA SER A 489 25.88 8.94 21.12
C SER A 489 24.81 7.89 20.81
N PHE A 490 23.53 8.27 20.88
CA PHE A 490 22.40 7.35 20.67
C PHE A 490 21.12 8.09 20.26
N ILE A 491 20.16 7.35 19.70
CA ILE A 491 18.88 7.90 19.23
C ILE A 491 17.74 7.38 20.13
N ASP A 492 17.00 8.29 20.77
CA ASP A 492 15.77 7.98 21.52
C ASP A 492 14.82 9.20 21.55
N LEU A 493 13.52 8.95 21.71
CA LEU A 493 12.40 9.88 21.47
C LEU A 493 12.42 10.60 20.11
N GLY A 494 13.22 10.09 19.17
CA GLY A 494 13.36 10.66 17.85
C GLY A 494 14.28 11.87 17.76
N VAL A 495 15.23 12.03 18.67
CA VAL A 495 16.37 12.95 18.54
C VAL A 495 17.67 12.22 18.81
N GLU A 496 18.79 12.73 18.30
CA GLU A 496 20.11 12.25 18.69
C GLU A 496 20.51 12.86 20.03
N TRP A 497 21.03 12.05 20.94
CA TRP A 497 21.56 12.42 22.24
C TRP A 497 23.06 12.11 22.27
N GLU A 498 23.86 13.10 22.67
CA GLU A 498 25.30 12.97 22.89
C GLU A 498 25.56 13.04 24.39
N TYR A 499 25.96 11.92 25.01
CA TYR A 499 26.30 11.82 26.43
C TYR A 499 27.79 11.55 26.57
N ASN A 500 28.52 12.44 27.24
CA ASN A 500 29.97 12.32 27.44
C ASN A 500 30.34 12.51 28.91
N ILE A 501 31.28 11.68 29.38
CA ILE A 501 31.91 11.78 30.69
C ILE A 501 33.40 12.09 30.44
N GLU A 502 33.86 13.24 30.89
CA GLU A 502 35.25 13.72 30.77
C GLU A 502 35.71 14.25 32.13
N ASP A 503 36.88 13.83 32.62
CA ASP A 503 37.40 14.18 33.97
C ASP A 503 36.39 14.00 35.12
N ASP A 504 35.61 12.89 35.07
CA ASP A 504 34.49 12.56 35.96
C ASP A 504 33.34 13.62 35.99
N ILE A 505 33.30 14.54 35.02
CA ILE A 505 32.20 15.49 34.79
C ILE A 505 31.27 14.94 33.69
N GLU A 506 29.98 14.84 34.00
CA GLU A 506 28.98 14.41 33.03
C GLU A 506 28.38 15.57 32.22
N THR A 507 28.25 15.36 30.91
CA THR A 507 27.59 16.26 29.97
C THR A 507 26.59 15.52 29.09
N LEU A 508 25.47 16.15 28.78
CA LEU A 508 24.43 15.62 27.89
C LEU A 508 23.88 16.71 26.98
N HIS A 509 23.85 16.43 25.67
CA HIS A 509 23.35 17.34 24.65
C HIS A 509 22.32 16.68 23.71
N THR A 510 21.34 17.46 23.25
CA THR A 510 20.53 17.18 22.06
C THR A 510 19.99 18.47 21.44
N ASP A 511 19.87 18.53 20.12
CA ASP A 511 19.33 19.71 19.42
C ASP A 511 17.79 19.83 19.52
N GLY A 512 17.08 18.75 19.81
CA GLY A 512 15.61 18.76 19.91
C GLY A 512 14.90 18.88 18.53
N PRO A 513 13.63 19.31 18.50
CA PRO A 513 12.78 19.63 19.64
C PRO A 513 12.34 18.37 20.42
N LEU A 514 12.21 18.47 21.75
CA LEU A 514 11.65 17.40 22.56
C LEU A 514 10.13 17.30 22.39
N HIS A 515 9.59 16.16 21.96
CA HIS A 515 8.15 15.97 21.78
C HIS A 515 7.38 15.74 23.11
N ASP A 516 7.96 14.97 24.04
CA ASP A 516 7.46 14.81 25.42
C ASP A 516 8.38 15.59 26.40
N ALA A 517 7.85 15.97 27.56
CA ALA A 517 8.68 16.46 28.66
C ALA A 517 9.64 15.36 29.17
N VAL A 518 10.85 15.74 29.56
CA VAL A 518 11.83 14.83 30.16
C VAL A 518 12.19 15.25 31.59
N VAL A 519 12.24 14.27 32.48
CA VAL A 519 12.63 14.43 33.88
C VAL A 519 14.12 14.15 34.01
N VAL A 520 14.85 15.11 34.57
CA VAL A 520 16.27 14.99 34.87
C VAL A 520 16.45 14.44 36.29
N LEU A 521 17.16 13.32 36.39
CA LEU A 521 17.40 12.56 37.60
C LEU A 521 18.91 12.39 37.81
N ILE A 522 19.32 12.10 39.05
CA ILE A 522 20.65 11.56 39.36
C ILE A 522 20.53 10.24 40.14
N ILE A 523 21.51 9.36 39.96
CA ILE A 523 21.64 8.07 40.63
C ILE A 523 22.78 8.17 41.64
N PRO A 524 22.48 8.35 42.93
CA PRO A 524 23.51 8.51 43.94
C PRO A 524 24.17 7.17 44.31
N ARG A 525 25.51 7.11 44.23
CA ARG A 525 26.28 6.02 44.86
C ARG A 525 26.58 6.30 46.33
N GLU A 526 26.82 7.57 46.67
CA GLU A 526 27.09 8.03 48.03
C GLU A 526 25.93 8.87 48.59
N ASN A 527 25.82 8.96 49.91
CA ASN A 527 24.92 9.91 50.57
C ASN A 527 25.69 11.17 50.98
N ASP A 528 24.97 12.28 51.15
CA ASP A 528 25.43 13.55 51.70
C ASP A 528 26.53 14.31 50.90
N THR A 529 27.10 13.71 49.84
CA THR A 529 27.85 14.44 48.80
C THR A 529 26.93 15.32 47.94
N ARG A 530 27.39 16.51 47.55
CA ARG A 530 26.62 17.50 46.79
C ARG A 530 26.79 17.26 45.28
N SER A 531 25.68 17.26 44.54
CA SER A 531 25.68 17.28 43.06
C SER A 531 25.09 18.60 42.59
N SER A 532 25.67 19.20 41.56
CA SER A 532 25.22 20.49 41.00
C SER A 532 25.18 20.42 39.49
N LEU A 533 23.99 20.60 38.92
CA LEU A 533 23.78 20.52 37.48
C LEU A 533 23.38 21.89 36.93
N THR A 534 24.17 22.41 35.99
CA THR A 534 23.78 23.52 35.13
C THR A 534 23.07 22.97 33.89
N TYR A 535 21.94 23.60 33.53
CA TYR A 535 21.21 23.30 32.31
C TYR A 535 20.95 24.56 31.48
N LYS A 536 20.84 24.36 30.16
CA LYS A 536 20.48 25.37 29.18
C LYS A 536 19.59 24.74 28.11
N TYR A 537 18.55 25.44 27.68
CA TYR A 537 17.79 25.10 26.47
C TYR A 537 17.19 26.37 25.86
N ILE A 538 16.74 26.27 24.61
CA ILE A 538 15.98 27.29 23.90
C ILE A 538 14.55 26.79 23.73
N ILE A 539 13.56 27.68 23.85
CA ILE A 539 12.14 27.36 23.65
C ILE A 539 11.41 28.57 23.08
N HIS A 540 10.41 28.33 22.23
CA HIS A 540 9.52 29.38 21.72
C HIS A 540 8.83 30.12 22.88
N GLU A 541 8.65 31.44 22.76
CA GLU A 541 8.21 32.29 23.87
C GLU A 541 6.82 31.88 24.41
N ASP A 542 5.86 31.62 23.51
CA ASP A 542 4.52 31.11 23.86
C ASP A 542 4.53 29.73 24.57
N SER A 543 5.61 28.95 24.40
CA SER A 543 5.77 27.61 24.95
C SER A 543 6.51 27.59 26.28
N VAL A 544 6.97 28.74 26.78
CA VAL A 544 7.62 28.87 28.10
C VAL A 544 6.60 28.54 29.19
N PRO A 545 6.80 27.49 30.02
CA PRO A 545 5.97 27.29 31.20
C PRO A 545 6.14 28.49 32.13
N THR A 546 5.03 29.06 32.64
CA THR A 546 5.09 30.18 33.60
C THR A 546 5.74 29.72 34.90
N ILE A 547 7.05 29.98 35.02
CA ILE A 547 7.85 29.64 36.21
C ILE A 547 7.36 30.50 37.38
N ASN A 548 6.47 29.94 38.18
CA ASN A 548 5.89 30.57 39.35
C ASN A 548 6.94 30.79 40.45
N SER A 549 7.57 31.95 40.44
CA SER A 549 8.36 32.51 41.54
C SER A 549 7.88 33.92 41.88
N ASN A 550 6.73 33.98 42.56
CA ASN A 550 6.18 35.13 43.30
C ASN A 550 5.79 36.42 42.52
N ASN A 551 4.54 36.40 42.04
CA ASN A 551 3.61 37.54 41.96
C ASN A 551 3.86 38.68 40.95
N VAL A 552 2.74 39.35 40.61
CA VAL A 552 2.62 40.54 39.75
C VAL A 552 2.89 40.30 38.26
N LEU A 553 1.88 39.67 37.65
CA LEU A 553 1.33 39.96 36.32
C LEU A 553 1.87 41.24 35.64
N GLN A 554 2.27 41.09 34.38
CA GLN A 554 1.71 41.95 33.33
C GLN A 554 1.42 41.10 32.09
N GLU A 555 0.31 40.37 32.16
CA GLU A 555 -0.21 39.57 31.05
C GLU A 555 -0.81 40.47 29.96
N GLU A 556 -0.35 40.33 28.71
CA GLU A 556 -1.23 40.47 27.53
C GLU A 556 -1.76 39.09 27.10
N VAL A 557 -2.19 38.29 28.08
CA VAL A 557 -2.84 37.01 27.85
C VAL A 557 -4.23 37.25 27.27
N ASP A 558 -4.58 36.41 26.30
CA ASP A 558 -5.89 36.28 25.67
C ASP A 558 -6.96 35.85 26.70
N THR A 559 -7.35 36.77 27.59
CA THR A 559 -8.07 36.42 28.82
C THR A 559 -9.47 35.88 28.53
N PHE A 560 -9.71 34.64 28.99
CA PHE A 560 -10.96 33.93 28.77
C PHE A 560 -11.93 34.11 29.95
N GLU A 561 -13.19 34.45 29.66
CA GLU A 561 -14.23 34.70 30.67
C GLU A 561 -15.55 33.97 30.39
N TRP A 562 -16.35 33.74 31.43
CA TRP A 562 -17.67 33.13 31.32
C TRP A 562 -18.74 34.15 30.89
N ALA A 563 -18.83 34.40 29.59
CA ALA A 563 -19.88 35.25 29.02
C ALA A 563 -21.22 34.52 28.88
N LEU A 564 -22.31 35.30 28.83
CA LEU A 564 -23.64 34.78 28.52
C LEU A 564 -23.69 34.32 27.05
N LYS A 565 -23.80 33.00 26.81
CA LYS A 565 -23.91 32.43 25.46
C LYS A 565 -25.33 32.46 24.93
N SER A 566 -26.32 32.13 25.79
CA SER A 566 -27.74 32.25 25.48
C SER A 566 -28.59 32.12 26.75
N TRP A 567 -29.91 32.28 26.62
CA TRP A 567 -30.85 31.81 27.64
C TRP A 567 -31.28 30.37 27.34
N SER A 568 -31.80 29.66 28.34
CA SER A 568 -32.53 28.40 28.14
C SER A 568 -33.80 28.64 27.30
N GLN A 569 -34.46 27.56 26.86
CA GLN A 569 -35.88 27.66 26.53
C GLN A 569 -36.67 28.05 27.80
N CYS A 570 -37.81 28.71 27.63
CA CYS A 570 -38.67 29.13 28.74
C CYS A 570 -39.45 27.93 29.29
N SER A 571 -39.54 27.81 30.62
CA SER A 571 -40.20 26.66 31.27
C SER A 571 -41.72 26.59 31.06
N LYS A 572 -42.34 27.64 30.52
CA LYS A 572 -43.72 27.65 30.00
C LYS A 572 -43.77 28.38 28.64
N PRO A 573 -44.67 28.01 27.72
CA PRO A 573 -44.83 28.72 26.44
C PRO A 573 -45.54 30.09 26.57
N CYS A 574 -46.29 30.30 27.66
CA CYS A 574 -47.09 31.48 27.99
C CYS A 574 -47.39 31.46 29.50
N GLY A 575 -48.09 32.47 30.03
CA GLY A 575 -48.56 32.49 31.42
C GLY A 575 -47.44 32.51 32.47
N GLY A 576 -46.34 33.20 32.17
CA GLY A 576 -45.20 33.40 33.08
C GLY A 576 -44.40 32.13 33.35
N GLY A 577 -43.40 31.86 32.51
CA GLY A 577 -42.37 30.84 32.74
C GLY A 577 -41.06 31.44 33.25
N PHE A 578 -40.05 30.58 33.43
CA PHE A 578 -38.69 30.97 33.83
C PHE A 578 -37.64 30.54 32.80
N GLN A 579 -36.62 31.36 32.63
CA GLN A 579 -35.43 31.12 31.82
C GLN A 579 -34.16 31.21 32.68
N TYR A 580 -33.17 30.37 32.38
CA TYR A 580 -31.88 30.36 33.03
C TYR A 580 -30.76 30.77 32.06
N THR A 581 -29.79 31.55 32.54
CA THR A 581 -28.59 31.90 31.75
C THR A 581 -27.73 30.67 31.44
N LYS A 582 -27.43 30.44 30.17
CA LYS A 582 -26.40 29.49 29.71
C LYS A 582 -25.12 30.25 29.43
N TYR A 583 -24.15 30.13 30.33
CA TYR A 583 -22.80 30.67 30.11
C TYR A 583 -21.98 29.77 29.19
N GLY A 584 -21.18 30.40 28.33
CA GLY A 584 -20.11 29.78 27.55
C GLY A 584 -18.79 30.48 27.83
N CYS A 585 -17.69 29.91 27.35
CA CYS A 585 -16.39 30.56 27.45
C CYS A 585 -16.20 31.53 26.29
N ARG A 586 -15.80 32.77 26.58
CA ARG A 586 -15.55 33.83 25.60
C ARG A 586 -14.14 34.35 25.77
N ARG A 587 -13.44 34.51 24.66
CA ARG A 587 -12.15 35.22 24.61
C ARG A 587 -12.39 36.74 24.65
N LYS A 588 -11.67 37.49 25.48
CA LYS A 588 -11.90 38.94 25.63
C LYS A 588 -11.44 39.78 24.44
N SER A 589 -10.34 39.42 23.77
CA SER A 589 -9.75 40.19 22.65
C SER A 589 -10.71 40.31 21.45
N ASP A 590 -11.23 39.19 20.95
CA ASP A 590 -12.13 39.14 19.78
C ASP A 590 -13.61 38.89 20.13
N ASN A 591 -13.96 38.83 21.42
CA ASN A 591 -15.29 38.49 21.93
C ASN A 591 -15.87 37.15 21.43
N LYS A 592 -15.05 36.26 20.86
CA LYS A 592 -15.50 35.02 20.23
C LYS A 592 -15.80 33.94 21.26
N MET A 593 -16.87 33.19 21.00
CA MET A 593 -17.35 32.12 21.88
C MET A 593 -16.56 30.83 21.62
N VAL A 594 -15.65 30.48 22.53
CA VAL A 594 -14.71 29.34 22.42
C VAL A 594 -15.20 28.11 23.19
N HIS A 595 -14.40 27.04 23.20
CA HIS A 595 -14.74 25.81 23.93
C HIS A 595 -14.75 26.03 25.45
N ARG A 596 -15.64 25.33 26.16
CA ARG A 596 -15.87 25.50 27.61
C ARG A 596 -14.66 25.21 28.51
N SER A 597 -13.61 24.56 27.99
CA SER A 597 -12.40 24.22 28.75
C SER A 597 -11.45 25.39 28.97
N PHE A 598 -11.49 26.44 28.13
CA PHE A 598 -10.60 27.59 28.24
C PHE A 598 -10.97 28.55 29.40
N CYS A 599 -12.11 28.32 30.06
CA CYS A 599 -12.55 29.09 31.21
C CYS A 599 -12.65 28.19 32.44
N GLU A 600 -12.02 28.57 33.54
CA GLU A 600 -12.03 27.82 34.80
C GLU A 600 -13.44 27.48 35.28
N ALA A 601 -13.72 26.19 35.49
CA ALA A 601 -15.05 25.74 35.94
C ALA A 601 -15.43 26.27 37.33
N SER A 602 -14.45 26.60 38.17
CA SER A 602 -14.59 27.25 39.49
C SER A 602 -15.15 28.67 39.39
N LYS A 603 -14.69 29.46 38.40
CA LYS A 603 -15.10 30.85 38.16
C LYS A 603 -16.42 30.97 37.38
N LYS A 604 -17.13 29.87 37.15
CA LYS A 604 -18.37 29.82 36.37
C LYS A 604 -19.56 30.44 37.14
N PRO A 605 -20.21 31.51 36.63
CA PRO A 605 -21.33 32.13 37.32
C PRO A 605 -22.52 31.17 37.49
N LYS A 606 -23.21 31.27 38.63
CA LYS A 606 -24.44 30.51 38.90
C LYS A 606 -25.54 30.92 37.90
N PRO A 607 -26.39 30.00 37.41
CA PRO A 607 -27.44 30.34 36.46
C PRO A 607 -28.44 31.35 37.04
N ILE A 608 -28.50 32.56 36.47
CA ILE A 608 -29.45 33.59 36.85
C ILE A 608 -30.82 33.22 36.26
N ARG A 609 -31.89 33.34 37.05
CA ARG A 609 -33.27 33.05 36.66
C ARG A 609 -34.01 34.35 36.33
N ARG A 610 -34.55 34.48 35.11
CA ARG A 610 -35.50 35.54 34.72
C ARG A 610 -36.88 34.99 34.43
N MET A 611 -37.90 35.83 34.48
CA MET A 611 -39.23 35.52 33.93
C MET A 611 -39.22 35.64 32.40
N CYS A 612 -40.10 34.89 31.75
CA CYS A 612 -40.26 34.86 30.29
C CYS A 612 -41.69 34.46 29.92
N ASN A 613 -42.10 34.78 28.68
CA ASN A 613 -43.42 34.44 28.14
C ASN A 613 -44.56 34.91 29.07
N LEU A 614 -44.52 36.20 29.42
CA LEU A 614 -45.48 36.86 30.33
C LEU A 614 -46.87 37.06 29.70
N GLN A 615 -46.97 37.00 28.37
CA GLN A 615 -48.22 36.94 27.61
C GLN A 615 -49.16 35.85 28.16
N GLU A 616 -50.45 36.17 28.28
CA GLU A 616 -51.45 35.23 28.80
C GLU A 616 -51.59 34.00 27.89
N CYS A 617 -51.88 32.84 28.49
CA CYS A 617 -52.12 31.64 27.71
C CYS A 617 -53.54 31.65 27.12
N THR A 618 -53.64 31.80 25.80
CA THR A 618 -54.79 31.23 25.07
C THR A 618 -54.86 29.74 25.39
N GLN A 619 -56.00 29.25 25.89
CA GLN A 619 -56.12 27.82 26.22
C GLN A 619 -56.10 26.99 24.92
N PRO A 620 -55.27 25.94 24.84
CA PRO A 620 -55.23 25.09 23.65
C PRO A 620 -56.46 24.18 23.60
N LEU A 621 -56.92 23.93 22.38
CA LEU A 621 -58.15 23.22 22.06
C LEU A 621 -57.83 21.93 21.31
N TRP A 622 -58.69 20.91 21.46
CA TRP A 622 -58.58 19.68 20.68
C TRP A 622 -59.03 19.92 19.23
N ALA A 623 -58.11 19.84 18.28
CA ALA A 623 -58.43 19.71 16.87
C ALA A 623 -58.41 18.23 16.48
N ALA A 624 -59.50 17.78 15.84
CA ALA A 624 -59.60 16.45 15.25
C ALA A 624 -59.76 16.62 13.74
N ASP A 625 -58.86 15.98 12.99
CA ASP A 625 -58.89 15.96 11.53
C ASP A 625 -60.00 14.99 11.04
N GLU A 626 -60.22 14.87 9.73
CA GLU A 626 -61.29 14.01 9.19
C GLU A 626 -61.03 12.50 9.39
N TRP A 627 -62.08 11.69 9.27
CA TRP A 627 -62.01 10.24 9.44
C TRP A 627 -61.50 9.53 8.18
N GLU A 628 -60.38 8.81 8.31
CA GLU A 628 -59.80 7.95 7.28
C GLU A 628 -60.78 6.84 6.84
N TYR A 629 -60.55 6.26 5.65
CA TYR A 629 -61.36 5.16 5.12
C TYR A 629 -61.43 3.95 6.08
N CYS A 630 -62.55 3.23 6.07
CA CYS A 630 -62.77 2.10 6.97
C CYS A 630 -61.83 0.93 6.67
N THR A 631 -61.12 0.43 7.67
CA THR A 631 -60.12 -0.66 7.55
C THR A 631 -60.67 -2.02 7.10
N LYS A 632 -61.99 -2.18 7.03
CA LYS A 632 -62.68 -3.35 6.46
C LYS A 632 -63.97 -2.92 5.75
N THR A 633 -64.33 -3.62 4.68
CA THR A 633 -65.60 -3.44 3.95
C THR A 633 -66.76 -4.26 4.53
N CYS A 634 -66.45 -5.36 5.21
CA CYS A 634 -67.39 -6.17 5.98
C CYS A 634 -66.74 -6.73 7.25
N GLY A 635 -67.57 -7.22 8.17
CA GLY A 635 -67.19 -7.83 9.44
C GLY A 635 -67.30 -6.86 10.63
N ASN A 636 -67.62 -7.40 11.81
CA ASN A 636 -67.90 -6.60 13.02
C ASN A 636 -66.67 -5.85 13.58
N SER A 637 -65.48 -6.06 12.98
CA SER A 637 -64.17 -5.56 13.42
C SER A 637 -63.61 -4.40 12.58
N GLY A 638 -64.37 -3.83 11.65
CA GLY A 638 -63.98 -2.61 10.92
C GLY A 638 -63.88 -1.38 11.83
N TYR A 639 -62.87 -0.54 11.61
CA TYR A 639 -62.71 0.76 12.29
C TYR A 639 -62.09 1.83 11.36
N GLN A 640 -62.49 3.09 11.55
CA GLN A 640 -61.84 4.29 11.01
C GLN A 640 -60.92 4.88 12.07
N ILE A 641 -59.87 5.56 11.64
CA ILE A 641 -58.95 6.34 12.48
C ILE A 641 -59.01 7.81 12.05
N ARG A 642 -58.68 8.73 12.96
CA ARG A 642 -58.37 10.13 12.62
C ARG A 642 -57.27 10.68 13.52
N THR A 643 -56.55 11.66 13.01
CA THR A 643 -55.57 12.40 13.81
C THR A 643 -56.29 13.34 14.78
N VAL A 644 -55.93 13.27 16.07
CA VAL A 644 -56.48 14.14 17.13
C VAL A 644 -55.33 14.79 17.88
N ARG A 645 -55.15 16.09 17.61
CA ARG A 645 -54.00 16.93 17.99
C ARG A 645 -54.46 18.09 18.89
N CYS A 646 -53.73 18.32 19.97
CA CYS A 646 -53.94 19.49 20.82
C CYS A 646 -53.26 20.70 20.14
N VAL A 647 -54.02 21.77 19.88
CA VAL A 647 -53.51 22.96 19.17
C VAL A 647 -53.77 24.24 19.96
N GLN A 648 -52.79 25.14 19.98
CA GLN A 648 -52.88 26.46 20.59
C GLN A 648 -53.00 27.52 19.49
N PRO A 649 -54.08 28.31 19.48
CA PRO A 649 -54.18 29.49 18.63
C PRO A 649 -53.17 30.56 19.07
N LEU A 650 -52.31 30.99 18.16
CA LEU A 650 -51.45 32.17 18.31
C LEU A 650 -52.22 33.43 17.93
N HIS A 651 -51.79 34.60 18.41
CA HIS A 651 -52.45 35.87 18.07
C HIS A 651 -52.33 36.23 16.57
N ASP A 652 -51.32 35.71 15.87
CA ASP A 652 -51.15 35.88 14.42
C ASP A 652 -52.07 34.96 13.57
N GLY A 653 -53.14 34.40 14.16
CA GLY A 653 -54.08 33.48 13.52
C GLY A 653 -53.55 32.07 13.25
N ALA A 654 -52.25 31.82 13.43
CA ALA A 654 -51.63 30.52 13.21
C ALA A 654 -51.90 29.53 14.36
N ASN A 655 -52.21 28.27 14.03
CA ASN A 655 -52.43 27.21 15.02
C ASN A 655 -51.17 26.35 15.23
N ARG A 656 -50.61 26.39 16.44
CA ARG A 656 -49.43 25.61 16.83
C ARG A 656 -49.83 24.30 17.51
N SER A 657 -49.27 23.17 17.10
CA SER A 657 -49.43 21.92 17.85
C SER A 657 -48.68 21.98 19.20
N VAL A 658 -49.34 21.53 20.26
CA VAL A 658 -48.79 21.49 21.63
C VAL A 658 -49.06 20.12 22.27
N HIS A 659 -48.34 19.81 23.35
CA HIS A 659 -48.42 18.49 23.98
C HIS A 659 -49.81 18.22 24.57
N PHE A 660 -50.32 17.00 24.37
CA PHE A 660 -51.72 16.62 24.65
C PHE A 660 -52.20 16.95 26.07
N LYS A 661 -51.31 16.92 27.06
CA LYS A 661 -51.58 17.21 28.48
C LYS A 661 -51.99 18.67 28.77
N TYR A 662 -51.90 19.58 27.79
CA TYR A 662 -52.27 20.98 27.97
C TYR A 662 -53.68 21.33 27.48
N CYS A 663 -54.32 20.48 26.67
CA CYS A 663 -55.73 20.68 26.31
C CYS A 663 -56.64 20.23 27.46
N GLY A 664 -57.54 21.11 27.89
CA GLY A 664 -58.63 20.78 28.80
C GLY A 664 -59.81 20.11 28.09
N GLY A 665 -60.66 19.44 28.85
CA GLY A 665 -61.84 18.75 28.35
C GLY A 665 -61.54 17.42 27.65
N ASP A 666 -62.60 16.66 27.37
CA ASP A 666 -62.51 15.31 26.85
C ASP A 666 -61.85 15.25 25.47
N ARG A 667 -60.89 14.34 25.32
CA ARG A 667 -60.17 14.14 24.06
C ARG A 667 -61.12 13.51 23.03
N PRO A 668 -61.32 14.12 21.84
CA PRO A 668 -62.11 13.51 20.77
C PRO A 668 -61.61 12.10 20.41
N GLU A 669 -62.52 11.17 20.14
CA GLU A 669 -62.17 9.81 19.73
C GLU A 669 -61.27 9.82 18.50
N SER A 670 -60.12 9.14 18.57
CA SER A 670 -59.20 8.94 17.44
C SER A 670 -59.46 7.66 16.64
N ARG A 671 -60.38 6.80 17.11
CA ARG A 671 -60.74 5.52 16.46
C ARG A 671 -62.21 5.19 16.73
N ARG A 672 -63.01 4.97 15.69
CA ARG A 672 -64.42 4.57 15.79
C ARG A 672 -64.72 3.30 14.96
N PRO A 673 -65.69 2.45 15.35
CA PRO A 673 -66.10 1.31 14.53
C PRO A 673 -66.80 1.74 13.23
N CYS A 674 -66.73 0.91 12.19
CA CYS A 674 -67.39 1.12 10.90
C CYS A 674 -67.67 -0.21 10.19
N ASN A 675 -68.52 -0.17 9.15
CA ASN A 675 -68.81 -1.29 8.23
C ASN A 675 -69.09 -2.65 8.89
N ARG A 676 -69.87 -2.65 9.98
CA ARG A 676 -70.33 -3.85 10.70
C ARG A 676 -71.44 -4.62 9.95
N VAL A 677 -71.21 -4.94 8.68
CA VAL A 677 -72.08 -5.79 7.87
C VAL A 677 -71.52 -7.22 7.83
N PRO A 678 -72.33 -8.30 7.88
CA PRO A 678 -71.82 -9.65 7.78
C PRO A 678 -71.06 -9.89 6.46
N CYS A 679 -69.90 -10.54 6.52
CA CYS A 679 -69.21 -11.00 5.30
C CYS A 679 -69.88 -12.27 4.74
N PRO A 680 -69.91 -12.45 3.41
CA PRO A 680 -70.41 -13.69 2.79
C PRO A 680 -69.57 -14.91 3.20
N ALA A 681 -70.20 -16.08 3.21
CA ALA A 681 -69.57 -17.33 3.59
C ALA A 681 -68.93 -18.04 2.39
N GLN A 682 -67.81 -18.73 2.61
CA GLN A 682 -67.05 -19.44 1.58
C GLN A 682 -66.87 -20.92 1.93
N TRP A 683 -66.80 -21.76 0.90
CA TRP A 683 -66.54 -23.20 1.02
C TRP A 683 -65.15 -23.48 1.61
N LYS A 684 -65.05 -24.46 2.51
CA LYS A 684 -63.77 -25.04 2.93
C LYS A 684 -63.74 -26.55 2.65
N ALA A 685 -62.79 -26.96 1.84
CA ALA A 685 -62.44 -28.36 1.67
C ALA A 685 -61.37 -28.78 2.70
N GLY A 686 -61.55 -29.94 3.31
CA GLY A 686 -60.58 -30.57 4.20
C GLY A 686 -59.46 -31.32 3.44
N PRO A 687 -58.56 -31.99 4.17
CA PRO A 687 -57.58 -32.90 3.56
C PRO A 687 -58.27 -34.09 2.89
N TRP A 688 -57.59 -34.67 1.90
CA TRP A 688 -57.93 -35.95 1.30
C TRP A 688 -57.65 -37.10 2.28
N SER A 689 -58.49 -38.14 2.23
CA SER A 689 -58.26 -39.43 2.88
C SER A 689 -57.03 -40.14 2.31
N GLU A 690 -56.59 -41.19 2.98
CA GLU A 690 -55.71 -42.17 2.34
C GLU A 690 -56.42 -42.80 1.12
N CYS A 691 -55.62 -43.27 0.16
CA CYS A 691 -56.08 -43.93 -1.05
C CYS A 691 -56.78 -45.26 -0.72
N SER A 692 -57.90 -45.56 -1.37
CA SER A 692 -58.71 -46.75 -1.07
C SER A 692 -58.06 -48.10 -1.41
N VAL A 693 -56.88 -48.08 -2.04
CA VAL A 693 -56.00 -49.24 -2.26
C VAL A 693 -54.59 -48.91 -1.78
N THR A 694 -53.78 -49.93 -1.47
CA THR A 694 -52.36 -49.78 -1.10
C THR A 694 -51.40 -49.91 -2.29
N CYS A 695 -51.88 -50.42 -3.44
CA CYS A 695 -51.15 -50.58 -4.69
C CYS A 695 -52.16 -50.66 -5.85
N GLY A 696 -51.79 -50.20 -7.05
CA GLY A 696 -52.72 -50.01 -8.18
C GLY A 696 -53.54 -48.72 -8.11
N GLU A 697 -54.63 -48.63 -8.88
CA GLU A 697 -55.54 -47.47 -8.86
C GLU A 697 -56.65 -47.60 -7.82
N GLY A 698 -56.94 -46.48 -7.14
CA GLY A 698 -58.06 -46.34 -6.20
C GLY A 698 -58.59 -44.91 -6.19
N THR A 699 -59.26 -44.53 -5.12
CA THR A 699 -59.83 -43.18 -4.91
C THR A 699 -59.57 -42.66 -3.51
N GLU A 700 -59.44 -41.34 -3.41
CA GLU A 700 -59.37 -40.58 -2.17
C GLU A 700 -60.63 -39.69 -2.06
N THR A 701 -61.07 -39.43 -0.82
CA THR A 701 -62.26 -38.59 -0.56
C THR A 701 -61.93 -37.49 0.45
N ARG A 702 -62.60 -36.33 0.38
CA ARG A 702 -62.44 -35.26 1.38
C ARG A 702 -63.78 -34.68 1.82
N GLN A 703 -63.84 -34.31 3.09
CA GLN A 703 -64.98 -33.58 3.64
C GLN A 703 -64.94 -32.12 3.20
N ILE A 704 -66.10 -31.57 2.83
CA ILE A 704 -66.25 -30.19 2.35
C ILE A 704 -67.39 -29.54 3.10
N MET A 705 -67.09 -28.44 3.78
CA MET A 705 -67.99 -27.78 4.71
C MET A 705 -68.09 -26.29 4.37
N CYS A 706 -69.32 -25.83 4.14
CA CYS A 706 -69.67 -24.42 4.20
C CYS A 706 -70.30 -24.14 5.58
N ARG A 707 -69.91 -23.03 6.22
CA ARG A 707 -70.36 -22.71 7.59
C ARG A 707 -71.80 -22.18 7.67
N ALA A 708 -72.51 -22.10 6.54
CA ALA A 708 -73.87 -21.57 6.38
C ALA A 708 -74.85 -22.55 5.70
N GLY A 709 -74.57 -23.87 5.74
CA GLY A 709 -75.30 -24.88 4.97
C GLY A 709 -74.76 -24.96 3.54
N ASP A 710 -75.59 -25.17 2.52
CA ASP A 710 -75.16 -25.12 1.12
C ASP A 710 -75.10 -23.69 0.52
N ARG A 711 -75.26 -22.64 1.34
CA ARG A 711 -75.20 -21.23 0.90
C ARG A 711 -73.84 -20.60 1.22
N CYS A 712 -72.84 -21.00 0.44
CA CYS A 712 -71.55 -20.29 0.32
C CYS A 712 -71.31 -19.91 -1.15
N ASP A 713 -70.67 -18.76 -1.36
CA ASP A 713 -70.34 -18.27 -2.70
C ASP A 713 -69.15 -19.05 -3.31
N GLY A 714 -69.18 -19.19 -4.63
CA GLY A 714 -68.22 -19.96 -5.43
C GLY A 714 -68.64 -21.41 -5.67
N GLU A 715 -68.01 -22.05 -6.67
CA GLU A 715 -68.27 -23.45 -7.00
C GLU A 715 -67.85 -24.38 -5.84
N LYS A 716 -68.69 -25.39 -5.57
CA LYS A 716 -68.46 -26.38 -4.52
C LYS A 716 -67.31 -27.32 -4.97
N PRO A 717 -66.15 -27.36 -4.28
CA PRO A 717 -65.01 -28.14 -4.75
C PRO A 717 -65.30 -29.65 -4.81
N GLU A 718 -64.54 -30.39 -5.61
CA GLU A 718 -64.68 -31.85 -5.74
C GLU A 718 -64.36 -32.58 -4.43
N SER A 719 -65.21 -33.54 -4.03
CA SER A 719 -65.07 -34.33 -2.79
C SER A 719 -64.46 -35.72 -2.98
N VAL A 720 -64.24 -36.17 -4.23
CA VAL A 720 -63.64 -37.47 -4.59
C VAL A 720 -62.62 -37.27 -5.71
N ARG A 721 -61.47 -37.96 -5.66
CA ARG A 721 -60.48 -37.99 -6.76
C ARG A 721 -59.85 -39.38 -6.92
N VAL A 722 -59.28 -39.66 -8.09
CA VAL A 722 -58.53 -40.91 -8.35
C VAL A 722 -57.08 -40.77 -7.84
N CYS A 723 -56.56 -41.83 -7.22
CA CYS A 723 -55.17 -41.99 -6.81
C CYS A 723 -54.56 -43.20 -7.53
N LYS A 724 -53.34 -43.07 -8.07
CA LYS A 724 -52.61 -44.17 -8.71
C LYS A 724 -51.35 -44.50 -7.90
N LEU A 725 -51.28 -45.69 -7.34
CA LEU A 725 -50.15 -46.21 -6.59
C LEU A 725 -49.41 -47.29 -7.39
N ALA A 726 -48.22 -47.66 -6.93
CA ALA A 726 -47.35 -48.63 -7.61
C ALA A 726 -48.03 -50.01 -7.81
N PRO A 727 -47.69 -50.80 -8.84
CA PRO A 727 -48.27 -52.12 -9.07
C PRO A 727 -47.95 -53.13 -7.95
N CYS A 728 -48.91 -53.96 -7.58
CA CYS A 728 -48.76 -54.98 -6.55
C CYS A 728 -47.91 -56.18 -7.02
N ASN A 729 -46.69 -56.35 -6.48
CA ASN A 729 -45.90 -57.59 -6.58
C ASN A 729 -45.49 -58.03 -5.17
N GLY A 730 -45.70 -59.32 -4.81
CA GLY A 730 -45.75 -59.74 -3.41
C GLY A 730 -44.65 -60.70 -2.93
N SER A 731 -44.04 -60.39 -1.78
CA SER A 731 -43.47 -61.33 -0.79
C SER A 731 -43.15 -60.60 0.55
N PRO A 732 -43.12 -61.26 1.73
CA PRO A 732 -43.43 -60.59 3.01
C PRO A 732 -42.29 -60.32 4.01
N TRP A 733 -42.54 -59.28 4.82
CA TRP A 733 -41.84 -58.66 5.96
C TRP A 733 -41.64 -59.50 7.25
N VAL A 734 -40.72 -59.06 8.16
CA VAL A 734 -40.95 -58.85 9.64
C VAL A 734 -39.97 -57.78 10.25
N PRO A 735 -40.38 -56.85 11.17
CA PRO A 735 -39.50 -55.85 11.87
C PRO A 735 -39.60 -55.78 13.43
N ARG A 736 -38.79 -54.92 14.14
CA ARG A 736 -38.92 -54.39 15.56
C ARG A 736 -37.71 -53.48 15.97
N SER A 737 -37.58 -52.73 17.10
CA SER A 737 -38.51 -51.92 17.95
C SER A 737 -37.86 -51.27 19.24
N THR A 738 -38.14 -49.99 19.58
CA THR A 738 -38.21 -49.34 20.97
C THR A 738 -36.92 -49.16 21.86
N ARG A 739 -36.77 -48.33 22.95
CA ARG A 739 -37.58 -47.33 23.76
C ARG A 739 -36.70 -46.47 24.77
N LEU A 740 -37.10 -45.21 25.12
CA LEU A 740 -37.10 -44.46 26.45
C LEU A 740 -35.81 -44.33 27.37
N LEU A 741 -35.65 -43.41 28.36
CA LEU A 741 -35.96 -41.96 28.61
C LEU A 741 -35.26 -41.44 29.94
N SER A 742 -35.35 -40.13 30.28
CA SER A 742 -35.13 -39.43 31.62
C SER A 742 -33.68 -39.04 32.06
N LEU A 743 -33.38 -38.05 32.94
CA LEU A 743 -33.87 -36.65 33.15
C LEU A 743 -32.96 -35.83 34.15
N SER A 744 -33.18 -34.49 34.27
CA SER A 744 -32.58 -33.49 35.21
C SER A 744 -31.11 -33.05 34.98
N SER A 745 -30.64 -31.82 35.24
CA SER A 745 -31.25 -30.50 35.60
C SER A 745 -30.28 -29.36 35.20
N ASN A 746 -30.67 -28.32 34.45
CA ASN A 746 -31.20 -27.00 34.90
C ASN A 746 -30.30 -26.27 35.92
N LEU A 747 -29.96 -24.97 35.81
CA LEU A 747 -30.33 -23.86 34.89
C LEU A 747 -28.99 -23.18 34.43
N SER A 748 -28.82 -22.02 33.76
CA SER A 748 -29.60 -20.91 33.12
C SER A 748 -28.57 -20.02 32.38
N ILE A 749 -28.82 -19.17 31.37
CA ILE A 749 -29.93 -18.88 30.43
C ILE A 749 -29.28 -18.08 29.26
N SER A 750 -29.82 -18.11 28.02
CA SER A 750 -29.38 -17.23 26.92
C SER A 750 -30.51 -16.93 25.92
N ALA A 751 -30.42 -15.81 25.19
CA ALA A 751 -31.41 -15.38 24.20
C ALA A 751 -30.82 -14.33 23.22
N PRO A 752 -31.43 -14.13 22.03
CA PRO A 752 -31.93 -15.16 21.13
C PRO A 752 -31.33 -15.01 19.70
N GLY A 753 -31.00 -16.12 19.05
CA GLY A 753 -30.48 -16.11 17.68
C GLY A 753 -31.58 -16.00 16.62
N ASN A 754 -31.65 -14.87 15.91
CA ASN A 754 -32.52 -14.69 14.74
C ASN A 754 -31.73 -14.89 13.44
N PHE A 755 -31.80 -16.08 12.84
CA PHE A 755 -31.43 -16.30 11.44
C PHE A 755 -32.70 -16.40 10.58
N LEU A 756 -32.94 -15.39 9.74
CA LEU A 756 -33.93 -15.44 8.68
C LEU A 756 -33.23 -15.84 7.36
N PRO A 757 -33.68 -16.91 6.68
CA PRO A 757 -33.23 -17.21 5.32
C PRO A 757 -33.90 -16.25 4.33
N SER A 758 -33.14 -15.33 3.74
CA SER A 758 -33.63 -14.49 2.64
C SER A 758 -33.65 -15.29 1.34
N ASN A 759 -34.79 -15.90 1.01
CA ASN A 759 -35.04 -16.48 -0.32
C ASN A 759 -35.23 -15.35 -1.37
N GLU A 760 -34.15 -14.64 -1.68
CA GLU A 760 -34.04 -13.93 -2.95
C GLU A 760 -33.63 -14.94 -4.03
N PRO A 761 -34.31 -15.01 -5.20
CA PRO A 761 -33.88 -15.87 -6.29
C PRO A 761 -32.52 -15.43 -6.83
N CYS A 762 -31.69 -16.39 -7.24
CA CYS A 762 -30.44 -16.09 -7.95
C CYS A 762 -30.77 -15.48 -9.33
N VAL A 763 -30.22 -14.31 -9.63
CA VAL A 763 -30.45 -13.58 -10.90
C VAL A 763 -29.13 -13.45 -11.69
N GLY A 764 -28.24 -14.42 -11.53
CA GLY A 764 -26.89 -14.44 -12.09
C GLY A 764 -25.80 -13.91 -11.15
N ASP A 765 -24.54 -14.12 -11.55
CA ASP A 765 -23.36 -13.68 -10.81
C ASP A 765 -23.18 -12.16 -10.85
N LYS A 766 -22.92 -11.56 -9.68
CA LYS A 766 -22.85 -10.10 -9.46
C LYS A 766 -21.42 -9.56 -9.46
N SER A 767 -20.44 -10.37 -9.87
CA SER A 767 -19.02 -10.02 -9.86
C SER A 767 -18.25 -10.80 -10.94
N ILE A 768 -17.34 -10.12 -11.64
CA ILE A 768 -16.47 -10.76 -12.64
C ILE A 768 -15.56 -11.85 -12.03
N PHE A 769 -15.23 -11.71 -10.74
CA PHE A 769 -14.39 -12.66 -10.01
C PHE A 769 -15.06 -14.04 -9.82
N CYS A 770 -16.38 -14.16 -10.00
CA CYS A 770 -17.09 -15.43 -9.91
C CYS A 770 -16.63 -16.46 -10.96
N GLN A 771 -16.09 -15.99 -12.10
CA GLN A 771 -15.54 -16.83 -13.17
C GLN A 771 -14.13 -17.39 -12.82
N MET A 772 -13.47 -16.91 -11.76
CA MET A 772 -12.14 -17.38 -11.38
C MET A 772 -12.22 -18.70 -10.60
N GLU A 773 -11.74 -19.78 -11.25
CA GLU A 773 -11.72 -21.15 -10.71
C GLU A 773 -11.14 -21.26 -9.29
N VAL A 774 -10.05 -20.53 -9.02
CA VAL A 774 -9.34 -20.51 -7.72
C VAL A 774 -10.25 -20.04 -6.57
N LEU A 775 -11.28 -19.25 -6.86
CA LEU A 775 -12.20 -18.68 -5.88
C LEU A 775 -13.46 -19.54 -5.63
N ALA A 776 -13.70 -20.60 -6.42
CA ALA A 776 -14.85 -21.49 -6.26
C ALA A 776 -14.91 -22.14 -4.86
N ARG A 777 -13.75 -22.34 -4.20
CA ARG A 777 -13.65 -22.84 -2.81
C ARG A 777 -14.38 -21.98 -1.76
N TYR A 778 -14.70 -20.73 -2.08
CA TYR A 778 -15.41 -19.80 -1.19
C TYR A 778 -16.95 -19.88 -1.30
N CYS A 779 -17.50 -20.73 -2.17
CA CYS A 779 -18.95 -20.93 -2.34
C CYS A 779 -19.70 -21.39 -1.07
N SER A 780 -18.99 -21.87 -0.06
CA SER A 780 -19.50 -22.18 1.29
C SER A 780 -19.72 -20.95 2.19
N ILE A 781 -19.15 -19.79 1.85
CA ILE A 781 -19.30 -18.55 2.60
C ILE A 781 -20.56 -17.81 2.11
N PRO A 782 -21.57 -17.54 2.97
CA PRO A 782 -22.84 -16.96 2.53
C PRO A 782 -22.73 -15.63 1.76
N GLY A 783 -21.77 -14.78 2.13
CA GLY A 783 -21.51 -13.51 1.42
C GLY A 783 -20.95 -13.71 0.00
N TYR A 784 -20.09 -14.71 -0.20
CA TYR A 784 -19.55 -15.05 -1.53
C TYR A 784 -20.61 -15.78 -2.37
N ASN A 785 -21.36 -16.69 -1.76
CA ASN A 785 -22.48 -17.39 -2.40
C ASN A 785 -23.55 -16.40 -2.93
N LYS A 786 -23.88 -15.34 -2.15
CA LYS A 786 -24.81 -14.28 -2.57
C LYS A 786 -24.26 -13.35 -3.67
N LEU A 787 -22.95 -13.37 -3.92
CA LEU A 787 -22.27 -12.66 -5.02
C LEU A 787 -22.10 -13.52 -6.27
N CYS A 788 -21.89 -14.83 -6.11
CA CYS A 788 -21.53 -15.79 -7.17
C CYS A 788 -22.52 -16.97 -7.24
N CYS A 789 -23.81 -16.70 -7.13
CA CYS A 789 -24.82 -17.75 -6.94
C CYS A 789 -24.98 -18.70 -8.14
N GLU A 790 -24.66 -18.25 -9.35
CA GLU A 790 -24.75 -19.07 -10.56
C GLU A 790 -23.50 -19.95 -10.74
N SER A 791 -22.29 -19.38 -10.58
CA SER A 791 -21.05 -20.15 -10.61
C SER A 791 -20.92 -21.14 -9.46
N CYS A 792 -21.49 -20.83 -8.29
CA CYS A 792 -21.51 -21.76 -7.15
C CYS A 792 -22.51 -22.91 -7.33
N SER A 793 -23.71 -22.68 -7.88
CA SER A 793 -24.71 -23.74 -8.08
C SER A 793 -24.35 -24.70 -9.21
N LYS A 794 -23.74 -24.20 -10.30
CA LYS A 794 -23.20 -25.04 -11.39
C LYS A 794 -22.04 -25.95 -10.94
N ARG A 795 -21.41 -25.66 -9.80
CA ARG A 795 -20.32 -26.47 -9.20
C ARG A 795 -20.78 -27.33 -8.01
N SER A 796 -22.07 -27.33 -7.69
CA SER A 796 -22.70 -28.17 -6.65
C SER A 796 -23.73 -29.16 -7.23
N SER A 797 -23.57 -29.51 -8.51
CA SER A 797 -24.41 -30.44 -9.28
C SER A 797 -23.58 -31.60 -9.79
#